data_AF-A0A7M3M4M4-F1
#
_entry.id   AF-A0A7M3M4M4-F1
#
_cell.length_a   1.000
_cell.length_b   1.000
_cell.length_c   1.000
_cell.angle_alpha   90.00
_cell.angle_beta   90.00
_cell.angle_gamma   90.00
#
_symmetry.space_group_name_H-M   'P 1'
#
loop_
_entity.id
_entity.type
_entity.pdbx_description
1 polymer ?
#
loop_
_entity_poly.entity_id
_entity_poly.type
_entity_poly.pdbx_seq_one_letter_code
_entity_poly.pdbx_strand_id
1 'polypeptide(L)'
;MSAAGRARPGRWEDATRWTRPPPLSSPSFSISGKSPLNSSARWTLQSGTSTRGGSCGDSTFVTSAAAVKARDLGPHLRAGAPRHGLTLTQFDALAAGGGDVDVFKRLWEAERSHRMLLLDLLMDMQAERLEVAGPLPEAERAWELLVAAERRDRVEVERVLLLPETGLWLMDVLRRLRDPRHRADGAAPLWVETGHLHALAAAAAIRAGLDFSLPVPARSGAVWLPSVGRALLPDQPVWSVAQVEFGSGRLSLRGAVGPPMRVPLPSERASTGWQPPRRLDLDPRGESRPVVLDDLGHHHIMPTPPEALTDASAECWETRLRAAWALLREADPQSAVDIAGFLRSIEPLPARDAHRSTSATSGDGVGRLAANEQRSGTQLASVLTHEVQHSKLSALMHMYALCDSDDASLLYAPWRNDPRPLRGVLQGVYAFTAVARFWRGYCGRYSAEGGHHLDPARFEYGLRRLQLLRALPALRSEPALTRLGVRLVDRLTETVTRWRDEPLPRRVLVRARAAADDHAMGWRLHHLEPAGELTTCLADAWLTNPSRPPDRLPRGEPRLRADPQVPDLDVRAVLFRRSLADARALERDGAAESDADVLPPGARTADVRLALGDTLGARRRYEAEISRALECGETPPRDAWRATVGAWAGLGLVAGAEGSWYAAHALRERPELVAAVHRAVSLRNGAPSPLSLADWLGRALAAPSG
;
A
#
# COMPACT_ATOMS: atom_id res chain seq x y z
N MET A 1 32.34 -4.64 65.90
CA MET A 1 31.46 -3.46 65.75
C MET A 1 31.28 -3.20 64.26
N SER A 2 30.02 -3.26 63.79
CA SER A 2 29.40 -2.63 62.61
C SER A 2 30.09 -2.72 61.22
N ALA A 3 29.46 -3.05 60.09
CA ALA A 3 28.17 -3.61 59.71
C ALA A 3 28.30 -4.02 58.22
N ALA A 4 27.54 -5.04 57.82
CA ALA A 4 27.53 -5.66 56.50
C ALA A 4 26.70 -4.88 55.46
N GLY A 5 26.96 -5.13 54.17
CA GLY A 5 26.04 -4.77 53.08
C GLY A 5 26.58 -5.05 51.68
N ARG A 6 26.48 -6.31 51.20
CA ARG A 6 26.67 -6.67 49.78
C ARG A 6 25.36 -6.41 49.03
N ALA A 7 25.40 -5.57 48.00
CA ALA A 7 24.28 -5.37 47.08
C ALA A 7 24.16 -6.53 46.08
N ARG A 8 22.96 -7.12 45.98
CA ARG A 8 22.55 -8.05 44.91
C ARG A 8 21.90 -7.26 43.76
N PRO A 9 22.02 -7.69 42.49
CA PRO A 9 21.27 -7.10 41.39
C PRO A 9 19.79 -7.51 41.46
N GLY A 10 18.91 -6.51 41.33
CA GLY A 10 17.45 -6.63 41.48
C GLY A 10 16.80 -7.49 40.40
N ARG A 11 16.00 -8.46 40.86
CA ARG A 11 14.98 -9.16 40.06
C ARG A 11 13.89 -8.18 39.68
N TRP A 12 13.52 -8.18 38.41
CA TRP A 12 12.26 -7.63 37.92
C TRP A 12 11.18 -8.68 38.15
N GLU A 13 10.51 -8.59 39.30
CA GLU A 13 9.24 -9.26 39.56
C GLU A 13 8.13 -8.21 39.39
N ASP A 14 7.30 -8.38 38.36
CA ASP A 14 5.88 -8.00 38.40
C ASP A 14 5.15 -8.78 37.30
N ALA A 15 4.88 -10.04 37.63
CA ALA A 15 3.82 -10.83 37.04
C ALA A 15 2.62 -10.72 38.00
N THR A 16 1.49 -10.18 37.54
CA THR A 16 0.10 -10.64 37.81
C THR A 16 -0.94 -9.54 37.56
N ARG A 17 -1.78 -9.73 36.53
CA ARG A 17 -3.24 -9.88 36.66
C ARG A 17 -3.87 -10.01 35.27
N TRP A 18 -3.86 -11.24 34.75
CA TRP A 18 -4.86 -11.69 33.79
C TRP A 18 -6.00 -12.29 34.61
N THR A 19 -7.00 -11.48 34.93
CA THR A 19 -8.27 -11.92 35.50
C THR A 19 -9.38 -11.09 34.88
N ARG A 20 -10.30 -11.76 34.17
CA ARG A 20 -11.51 -11.18 33.55
C ARG A 20 -12.33 -10.43 34.61
N PRO A 21 -12.81 -9.20 34.36
CA PRO A 21 -13.85 -8.62 35.20
C PRO A 21 -15.18 -9.38 35.01
N PRO A 22 -16.04 -9.48 36.04
CA PRO A 22 -17.33 -10.16 35.91
C PRO A 22 -18.26 -9.41 34.94
N PRO A 23 -19.19 -10.10 34.26
CA PRO A 23 -20.09 -9.48 33.29
C PRO A 23 -21.00 -8.44 33.95
N LEU A 24 -21.13 -7.28 33.31
CA LEU A 24 -22.09 -6.26 33.69
C LEU A 24 -23.50 -6.73 33.31
N SER A 25 -24.38 -6.84 34.30
CA SER A 25 -25.80 -7.14 34.12
C SER A 25 -26.51 -5.95 33.47
N SER A 26 -26.92 -6.11 32.21
CA SER A 26 -27.77 -5.14 31.51
C SER A 26 -29.26 -5.41 31.78
N PRO A 27 -30.09 -4.38 32.02
CA PRO A 27 -31.53 -4.53 32.16
C PRO A 27 -32.19 -4.72 30.80
N SER A 28 -33.15 -5.65 30.77
CA SER A 28 -33.97 -6.02 29.62
C SER A 28 -34.94 -4.91 29.20
N PHE A 29 -34.88 -4.50 27.93
CA PHE A 29 -35.96 -3.75 27.28
C PHE A 29 -36.53 -4.58 26.13
N SER A 30 -37.81 -4.93 26.26
CA SER A 30 -38.65 -5.57 25.25
C SER A 30 -39.24 -4.50 24.34
N ILE A 31 -39.09 -4.65 23.02
CA ILE A 31 -39.95 -3.96 22.05
C ILE A 31 -40.49 -4.98 21.06
N SER A 32 -41.80 -5.21 21.15
CA SER A 32 -42.59 -5.99 20.22
C SER A 32 -42.93 -5.18 18.97
N GLY A 33 -42.82 -5.79 17.79
CA GLY A 33 -43.40 -5.25 16.55
C GLY A 33 -43.39 -6.28 15.43
N LYS A 34 -44.56 -6.85 15.12
CA LYS A 34 -44.82 -7.83 14.06
C LYS A 34 -44.95 -7.15 12.69
N SER A 35 -44.26 -7.70 11.67
CA SER A 35 -44.59 -8.05 10.25
C SER A 35 -45.63 -7.23 9.43
N PRO A 36 -45.80 -7.39 8.07
CA PRO A 36 -45.23 -8.40 7.14
C PRO A 36 -44.82 -7.95 5.71
N LEU A 37 -44.10 -8.85 5.02
CA LEU A 37 -44.15 -9.31 3.60
C LEU A 37 -44.57 -8.32 2.48
N ASN A 38 -43.78 -8.23 1.40
CA ASN A 38 -43.91 -9.01 0.15
C ASN A 38 -43.29 -8.26 -1.05
N SER A 39 -42.45 -8.92 -1.85
CA SER A 39 -42.58 -9.02 -3.32
C SER A 39 -41.26 -9.38 -4.02
N SER A 40 -41.43 -10.32 -4.93
CA SER A 40 -40.51 -10.98 -5.84
C SER A 40 -39.94 -10.09 -6.94
N ALA A 41 -38.67 -10.27 -7.29
CA ALA A 41 -38.17 -10.02 -8.64
C ALA A 41 -37.02 -10.98 -8.98
N ARG A 42 -37.25 -11.80 -10.01
CA ARG A 42 -36.27 -12.67 -10.67
C ARG A 42 -35.24 -11.81 -11.41
N TRP A 43 -33.97 -12.18 -11.34
CA TRP A 43 -32.94 -11.71 -12.27
C TRP A 43 -32.29 -12.90 -12.97
N THR A 44 -32.43 -12.90 -14.29
CA THR A 44 -31.88 -13.85 -15.25
C THR A 44 -30.38 -13.57 -15.45
N LEU A 45 -29.57 -14.63 -15.46
CA LEU A 45 -28.16 -14.60 -15.81
C LEU A 45 -27.95 -14.20 -17.27
N GLN A 46 -27.07 -13.22 -17.50
CA GLN A 46 -26.45 -13.03 -18.81
C GLN A 46 -24.94 -12.83 -18.61
N SER A 47 -24.21 -13.79 -19.16
CA SER A 47 -22.76 -13.92 -19.18
C SER A 47 -22.11 -12.81 -20.00
N GLY A 48 -21.30 -11.97 -19.35
CA GLY A 48 -20.40 -11.01 -19.98
C GLY A 48 -18.97 -11.26 -19.50
N THR A 49 -18.10 -11.63 -20.42
CA THR A 49 -16.66 -11.82 -20.24
C THR A 49 -16.00 -10.48 -19.87
N SER A 50 -15.51 -10.37 -18.63
CA SER A 50 -14.79 -9.20 -18.12
C SER A 50 -13.30 -9.53 -17.97
N THR A 51 -12.48 -9.01 -18.87
CA THR A 51 -11.04 -8.87 -18.70
C THR A 51 -10.78 -7.71 -17.75
N ARG A 52 -10.55 -8.02 -16.46
CA ARG A 52 -10.18 -7.03 -15.44
C ARG A 52 -8.67 -6.83 -15.44
N GLY A 53 -8.23 -5.63 -15.84
CA GLY A 53 -6.94 -5.08 -15.41
C GLY A 53 -6.94 -5.00 -13.89
N GLY A 54 -6.06 -5.76 -13.26
CA GLY A 54 -6.08 -5.92 -11.81
C GLY A 54 -5.45 -4.73 -11.11
N SER A 55 -6.29 -3.84 -10.60
CA SER A 55 -5.92 -2.83 -9.61
C SER A 55 -5.49 -3.50 -8.30
N CYS A 56 -4.42 -3.02 -7.68
CA CYS A 56 -4.24 -3.21 -6.24
C CYS A 56 -5.48 -2.64 -5.54
N GLY A 57 -6.30 -3.51 -4.97
CA GLY A 57 -7.44 -3.13 -4.17
C GLY A 57 -6.93 -2.50 -2.88
N ASP A 58 -7.03 -1.18 -2.76
CA ASP A 58 -7.25 -0.60 -1.46
C ASP A 58 -8.72 -0.80 -1.14
N SER A 59 -8.98 -1.57 -0.09
CA SER A 59 -10.16 -1.34 0.72
C SER A 59 -10.19 0.15 1.04
N THR A 60 -11.32 0.79 0.78
CA THR A 60 -11.66 2.06 1.38
C THR A 60 -11.52 1.88 2.90
N PHE A 61 -10.41 2.34 3.47
CA PHE A 61 -10.23 2.45 4.91
C PHE A 61 -11.19 3.51 5.43
N VAL A 62 -12.46 3.14 5.59
CA VAL A 62 -13.36 3.84 6.49
C VAL A 62 -13.02 3.33 7.88
N THR A 63 -12.05 3.97 8.54
CA THR A 63 -11.89 3.85 9.98
C THR A 63 -13.07 4.54 10.65
N SER A 64 -14.20 3.84 10.72
CA SER A 64 -15.35 4.24 11.51
C SER A 64 -14.99 4.13 13.00
N ALA A 65 -14.90 5.30 13.64
CA ALA A 65 -14.97 5.57 15.07
C ALA A 65 -14.94 4.37 16.03
N ALA A 66 -13.85 4.22 16.76
CA ALA A 66 -13.86 3.72 18.13
C ALA A 66 -13.10 4.70 19.03
N ALA A 67 -13.46 5.98 18.95
CA ALA A 67 -13.26 6.87 20.08
C ALA A 67 -14.29 6.50 21.15
N VAL A 68 -14.04 5.42 21.88
CA VAL A 68 -14.67 5.25 23.20
C VAL A 68 -14.25 6.47 23.99
N LYS A 69 -15.18 7.39 24.25
CA LYS A 69 -14.93 8.52 25.14
C LYS A 69 -14.40 7.93 26.43
N ALA A 70 -13.18 8.29 26.81
CA ALA A 70 -12.52 7.83 28.03
C ALA A 70 -13.28 8.11 29.35
N ARG A 71 -14.51 8.66 29.27
CA ARG A 71 -15.39 8.94 30.39
C ARG A 71 -16.17 7.72 30.91
N ASP A 72 -16.26 6.64 30.13
CA ASP A 72 -17.05 5.45 30.54
C ASP A 72 -16.21 4.28 31.09
N LEU A 73 -14.89 4.46 31.21
CA LEU A 73 -14.00 3.49 31.85
C LEU A 73 -14.01 3.70 33.38
N GLY A 74 -14.47 2.69 34.11
CA GLY A 74 -14.58 2.71 35.58
C GLY A 74 -13.27 3.03 36.31
N PRO A 75 -13.34 3.50 37.56
CA PRO A 75 -12.21 4.07 38.32
C PRO A 75 -11.01 3.12 38.56
N HIS A 76 -11.11 1.83 38.24
CA HIS A 76 -10.06 0.83 38.45
C HIS A 76 -8.93 0.84 37.42
N LEU A 77 -9.07 1.53 36.27
CA LEU A 77 -8.02 1.67 35.24
C LEU A 77 -7.08 2.88 35.48
N ARG A 78 -7.18 3.58 36.62
CA ARG A 78 -6.45 4.82 36.88
C ARG A 78 -5.05 4.66 37.51
N ALA A 79 -4.64 3.45 37.89
CA ALA A 79 -3.24 3.14 38.21
C ALA A 79 -2.52 2.76 36.90
N GLY A 80 -2.00 3.78 36.21
CA GLY A 80 -1.66 3.70 34.79
C GLY A 80 -0.59 2.66 34.46
N ALA A 81 -0.96 1.65 33.66
CA ALA A 81 0.00 0.84 32.94
C ALA A 81 0.99 1.75 32.19
N PRO A 82 2.28 1.40 32.13
CA PRO A 82 3.28 2.18 31.41
C PRO A 82 2.82 2.38 29.97
N ARG A 83 2.75 3.64 29.54
CA ARG A 83 2.36 3.98 28.17
C ARG A 83 3.57 3.82 27.25
N HIS A 84 3.37 3.16 26.11
CA HIS A 84 4.36 3.16 25.05
C HIS A 84 4.59 4.58 24.56
N GLY A 85 5.85 4.95 24.39
CA GLY A 85 6.22 6.29 23.98
C GLY A 85 7.63 6.35 23.41
N LEU A 86 7.79 7.22 22.43
CA LEU A 86 9.07 7.65 21.90
C LEU A 86 9.42 9.01 22.51
N THR A 87 10.72 9.21 22.75
CA THR A 87 11.25 10.56 22.99
C THR A 87 11.11 11.41 21.72
N LEU A 88 11.13 12.73 21.85
CA LEU A 88 11.09 13.62 20.68
C LEU A 88 12.26 13.37 19.71
N THR A 89 13.44 13.03 20.22
CA THR A 89 14.61 12.68 19.40
C THR A 89 14.39 11.40 18.60
N GLN A 90 13.78 10.38 19.22
CA GLN A 90 13.44 9.12 18.54
C GLN A 90 12.35 9.34 17.48
N PHE A 91 11.33 10.15 17.80
CA PHE A 91 10.29 10.53 16.84
C PHE A 91 10.91 11.29 15.65
N ASP A 92 11.80 12.25 15.91
CA ASP A 92 12.50 13.02 14.86
C ASP A 92 13.37 12.13 13.98
N ALA A 93 14.05 11.15 14.55
CA ALA A 93 14.85 10.20 13.80
C ALA A 93 13.99 9.39 12.83
N LEU A 94 12.83 8.88 13.27
CA LEU A 94 11.85 8.23 12.39
C LEU A 94 11.34 9.21 11.33
N ALA A 95 10.96 10.41 11.75
CA ALA A 95 10.39 11.43 10.87
C ALA A 95 11.36 11.94 9.78
N ALA A 96 12.67 11.82 10.01
CA ALA A 96 13.70 12.08 8.99
C ALA A 96 13.98 10.86 8.09
N GLY A 97 13.20 9.78 8.21
CA GLY A 97 13.37 8.52 7.48
C GLY A 97 14.42 7.57 8.08
N GLY A 98 14.94 7.88 9.28
CA GLY A 98 15.90 7.06 10.02
C GLY A 98 15.23 6.19 11.09
N GLY A 99 16.00 5.72 12.06
CA GLY A 99 15.54 4.90 13.18
C GLY A 99 16.52 3.76 13.44
N ASP A 100 16.66 3.39 14.71
CA ASP A 100 17.60 2.34 15.13
C ASP A 100 16.86 1.16 15.75
N VAL A 101 17.65 0.14 16.13
CA VAL A 101 17.15 -1.09 16.74
C VAL A 101 16.34 -0.83 18.01
N ASP A 102 16.73 0.16 18.82
CA ASP A 102 16.04 0.50 20.07
C ASP A 102 14.68 1.14 19.81
N VAL A 103 14.58 2.02 18.81
CA VAL A 103 13.30 2.57 18.37
C VAL A 103 12.40 1.48 17.83
N PHE A 104 12.92 0.56 17.01
CA PHE A 104 12.12 -0.52 16.43
C PHE A 104 11.63 -1.50 17.48
N LYS A 105 12.45 -1.78 18.50
CA LYS A 105 12.01 -2.56 19.66
C LYS A 105 10.79 -1.94 20.33
N ARG A 106 10.80 -0.62 20.56
CA ARG A 106 9.64 0.10 21.14
C ARG A 106 8.41 0.04 20.24
N LEU A 107 8.59 0.15 18.92
CA LEU A 107 7.48 0.00 17.96
C LEU A 107 6.89 -1.42 18.03
N TRP A 108 7.71 -2.46 18.12
CA TRP A 108 7.23 -3.84 18.29
C TRP A 108 6.59 -4.11 19.65
N GLU A 109 7.08 -3.50 20.73
CA GLU A 109 6.45 -3.56 22.06
C GLU A 109 5.05 -2.89 22.06
N ALA A 110 4.91 -1.78 21.32
CA ALA A 110 3.64 -1.13 21.09
C ALA A 110 2.71 -2.00 20.24
N GLU A 111 3.20 -2.61 19.15
CA GLU A 111 2.42 -3.56 18.35
C GLU A 111 1.95 -4.75 19.19
N ARG A 112 2.78 -5.30 20.06
CA ARG A 112 2.38 -6.40 20.96
C ARG A 112 1.18 -5.98 21.82
N SER A 113 1.21 -4.77 22.35
CA SER A 113 0.13 -4.24 23.18
C SER A 113 -1.12 -3.93 22.36
N HIS A 114 -0.95 -3.46 21.13
CA HIS A 114 -2.04 -3.30 20.17
C HIS A 114 -2.72 -4.64 19.87
N ARG A 115 -1.96 -5.72 19.59
CA ARG A 115 -2.52 -7.06 19.36
C ARG A 115 -3.27 -7.61 20.58
N MET A 116 -2.76 -7.36 21.78
CA MET A 116 -3.46 -7.73 23.01
C MET A 116 -4.81 -7.01 23.14
N LEU A 117 -4.88 -5.72 22.86
CA LEU A 117 -6.13 -4.96 22.91
C LEU A 117 -7.15 -5.46 21.87
N LEU A 118 -6.69 -5.80 20.67
CA LEU A 118 -7.54 -6.37 19.63
C LEU A 118 -8.06 -7.77 20.00
N LEU A 119 -7.23 -8.59 20.65
CA LEU A 119 -7.65 -9.89 21.19
C LEU A 119 -8.66 -9.75 22.33
N ASP A 120 -8.45 -8.81 23.24
CA ASP A 120 -9.39 -8.51 24.33
C ASP A 120 -10.76 -8.10 23.77
N LEU A 121 -10.78 -7.19 22.79
CA LEU A 121 -11.99 -6.80 22.08
C LEU A 121 -12.66 -7.97 21.36
N LEU A 122 -11.88 -8.86 20.73
CA LEU A 122 -12.41 -10.07 20.10
C LEU A 122 -13.11 -10.97 21.13
N MET A 123 -12.48 -11.20 22.29
CA MET A 123 -13.04 -12.02 23.36
C MET A 123 -14.34 -11.42 23.90
N ASP A 124 -14.40 -10.12 24.11
CA ASP A 124 -15.62 -9.42 24.55
C ASP A 124 -16.76 -9.56 23.52
N MET A 125 -16.47 -9.31 22.24
CA MET A 125 -17.46 -9.42 21.17
C MET A 125 -17.95 -10.86 20.94
N GLN A 126 -17.12 -11.87 21.18
CA GLN A 126 -17.51 -13.28 21.10
C GLN A 126 -18.38 -13.71 22.29
N ALA A 127 -18.08 -13.21 23.49
CA ALA A 127 -18.85 -13.52 24.69
C ALA A 127 -20.31 -13.05 24.62
N GLU A 128 -20.57 -11.96 23.89
CA GLU A 128 -21.92 -11.44 23.65
C GLU A 128 -22.72 -12.24 22.59
N ARG A 129 -22.06 -13.14 21.83
CA ARG A 129 -22.64 -13.80 20.65
C ARG A 129 -22.23 -15.27 20.55
N LEU A 130 -22.77 -16.12 21.42
CA LEU A 130 -22.41 -17.54 21.48
C LEU A 130 -22.59 -18.29 20.13
N GLU A 131 -23.51 -17.83 19.28
CA GLU A 131 -23.74 -18.39 17.95
C GLU A 131 -22.54 -18.27 16.99
N VAL A 132 -21.55 -17.42 17.31
CA VAL A 132 -20.36 -17.24 16.45
C VAL A 132 -19.34 -18.35 16.62
N ALA A 133 -19.37 -19.13 17.71
CA ALA A 133 -18.43 -20.23 17.95
C ALA A 133 -18.65 -21.43 17.01
N GLY A 134 -19.87 -21.59 16.49
CA GLY A 134 -20.22 -22.69 15.60
C GLY A 134 -19.94 -24.07 16.22
N PRO A 135 -19.24 -24.99 15.51
CA PRO A 135 -18.93 -26.34 16.01
C PRO A 135 -17.71 -26.40 16.95
N LEU A 136 -17.04 -25.28 17.20
CA LEU A 136 -15.87 -25.21 18.09
C LEU A 136 -16.30 -25.02 19.55
N PRO A 137 -15.48 -25.43 20.53
CA PRO A 137 -15.71 -25.08 21.93
C PRO A 137 -15.58 -23.57 22.14
N GLU A 138 -16.01 -23.11 23.32
CA GLU A 138 -15.96 -21.69 23.69
C GLU A 138 -14.53 -21.11 23.57
N ALA A 139 -14.46 -19.83 23.17
CA ALA A 139 -13.20 -19.12 22.91
C ALA A 139 -12.29 -19.08 24.15
N GLU A 140 -12.90 -19.09 25.35
CA GLU A 140 -12.23 -19.20 26.64
C GLU A 140 -11.27 -20.37 26.69
N ARG A 141 -11.58 -21.49 26.02
CA ARG A 141 -10.70 -22.67 26.02
C ARG A 141 -9.40 -22.42 25.26
N ALA A 142 -9.48 -21.75 24.11
CA ALA A 142 -8.29 -21.35 23.35
C ALA A 142 -7.51 -20.25 24.08
N TRP A 143 -8.21 -19.32 24.73
CA TRP A 143 -7.61 -18.27 25.55
C TRP A 143 -6.81 -18.84 26.72
N GLU A 144 -7.36 -19.80 27.47
CA GLU A 144 -6.67 -20.49 28.56
C GLU A 144 -5.38 -21.16 28.08
N LEU A 145 -5.43 -21.83 26.92
CA LEU A 145 -4.25 -22.46 26.33
C LEU A 145 -3.19 -21.42 25.93
N LEU A 146 -3.60 -20.29 25.34
CA LEU A 146 -2.69 -19.20 24.99
C LEU A 146 -2.02 -18.59 26.24
N VAL A 147 -2.78 -18.38 27.32
CA VAL A 147 -2.26 -17.92 28.61
C VAL A 147 -1.30 -18.93 29.23
N ALA A 148 -1.62 -20.23 29.15
CA ALA A 148 -0.72 -21.29 29.62
C ALA A 148 0.59 -21.30 28.81
N ALA A 149 0.51 -21.14 27.48
CA ALA A 149 1.68 -21.02 26.61
C ALA A 149 2.53 -19.81 26.98
N GLU A 150 1.94 -18.64 27.25
CA GLU A 150 2.69 -17.44 27.62
C GLU A 150 3.40 -17.61 28.97
N ARG A 151 2.75 -18.25 29.94
CA ARG A 151 3.37 -18.56 31.25
C ARG A 151 4.55 -19.52 31.10
N ARG A 152 4.50 -20.43 30.13
CA ARG A 152 5.55 -21.41 29.86
C ARG A 152 6.73 -20.79 29.12
N ASP A 153 6.45 -20.07 28.04
CA ASP A 153 7.44 -19.38 27.22
C ASP A 153 6.84 -18.14 26.56
N ARG A 154 7.04 -17.00 27.20
CA ARG A 154 6.55 -15.70 26.71
C ARG A 154 7.17 -15.32 25.36
N VAL A 155 8.42 -15.68 25.10
CA VAL A 155 9.13 -15.28 23.87
C VAL A 155 8.52 -15.98 22.67
N GLU A 156 8.18 -17.25 22.81
CA GLU A 156 7.54 -18.01 21.74
C GLU A 156 6.10 -17.55 21.46
N VAL A 157 5.33 -17.22 22.51
CA VAL A 157 3.99 -16.64 22.32
C VAL A 157 4.07 -15.27 21.67
N GLU A 158 5.00 -14.42 22.08
CA GLU A 158 5.20 -13.10 21.46
C GLU A 158 5.53 -13.22 19.96
N ARG A 159 6.34 -14.22 19.57
CA ARG A 159 6.63 -14.51 18.15
C ARG A 159 5.37 -14.84 17.35
N VAL A 160 4.42 -15.56 17.94
CA VAL A 160 3.14 -15.92 17.30
C VAL A 160 2.19 -14.71 17.25
N LEU A 161 2.07 -13.95 18.34
CA LEU A 161 1.20 -12.77 18.39
C LEU A 161 1.64 -11.66 17.43
N LEU A 162 2.95 -11.51 17.25
CA LEU A 162 3.56 -10.51 16.36
C LEU A 162 3.73 -11.01 14.93
N LEU A 163 3.14 -12.16 14.56
CA LEU A 163 3.03 -12.51 13.15
C LEU A 163 2.17 -11.44 12.45
N PRO A 164 2.59 -10.99 11.25
CA PRO A 164 1.80 -10.03 10.49
C PRO A 164 0.38 -10.55 10.19
N GLU A 165 0.25 -11.85 9.88
CA GLU A 165 -1.04 -12.50 9.59
C GLU A 165 -2.04 -12.36 10.76
N THR A 166 -1.57 -12.40 12.01
CA THR A 166 -2.42 -12.27 13.20
C THR A 166 -3.12 -10.92 13.23
N GLY A 167 -2.51 -9.85 12.69
CA GLY A 167 -3.09 -8.51 12.71
C GLY A 167 -4.09 -8.30 11.61
N LEU A 168 -3.76 -8.82 10.41
CA LEU A 168 -4.70 -8.90 9.30
C LEU A 168 -5.97 -9.64 9.74
N TRP A 169 -5.80 -10.81 10.35
CA TRP A 169 -6.90 -11.60 10.88
C TRP A 169 -7.72 -10.84 11.94
N LEU A 170 -7.07 -10.32 12.99
CA LEU A 170 -7.76 -9.62 14.08
C LEU A 170 -8.59 -8.44 13.55
N MET A 171 -8.00 -7.64 12.67
CA MET A 171 -8.71 -6.49 12.10
C MET A 171 -9.85 -6.90 11.18
N ASP A 172 -9.69 -7.93 10.36
CA ASP A 172 -10.77 -8.44 9.50
C ASP A 172 -11.93 -9.01 10.33
N VAL A 173 -11.65 -9.90 11.29
CA VAL A 173 -12.69 -10.54 12.10
C VAL A 173 -13.45 -9.52 12.96
N LEU A 174 -12.76 -8.52 13.52
CA LEU A 174 -13.39 -7.44 14.29
C LEU A 174 -14.30 -6.56 13.43
N ARG A 175 -13.87 -6.23 12.19
CA ARG A 175 -14.73 -5.49 11.23
C ARG A 175 -15.98 -6.30 10.89
N ARG A 176 -15.83 -7.60 10.64
CA ARG A 176 -16.94 -8.54 10.35
C ARG A 176 -17.90 -8.70 11.51
N LEU A 177 -17.40 -8.76 12.75
CA LEU A 177 -18.23 -8.84 13.96
C LEU A 177 -19.03 -7.55 14.17
N ARG A 178 -18.41 -6.40 13.87
CA ARG A 178 -19.04 -5.08 14.03
C ARG A 178 -20.10 -4.78 12.96
N ASP A 179 -19.84 -5.11 11.70
CA ASP A 179 -20.79 -4.94 10.60
C ASP A 179 -20.89 -6.25 9.78
N PRO A 180 -21.97 -7.03 9.94
CA PRO A 180 -22.17 -8.28 9.20
C PRO A 180 -22.22 -8.12 7.68
N ARG A 181 -22.46 -6.89 7.17
CA ARG A 181 -22.43 -6.60 5.74
C ARG A 181 -21.01 -6.51 5.19
N HIS A 182 -20.00 -6.42 6.05
CA HIS A 182 -18.59 -6.43 5.70
C HIS A 182 -18.10 -7.85 5.34
N ARG A 183 -18.83 -8.54 4.46
CA ARG A 183 -18.50 -9.90 4.01
C ARG A 183 -18.07 -9.86 2.56
N ALA A 184 -16.85 -10.31 2.28
CA ALA A 184 -16.41 -10.56 0.90
C ALA A 184 -17.15 -11.75 0.28
N ASP A 185 -17.36 -11.72 -1.04
CA ASP A 185 -17.89 -12.87 -1.77
C ASP A 185 -16.99 -14.09 -1.56
N GLY A 186 -17.59 -15.23 -1.21
CA GLY A 186 -16.83 -16.45 -0.89
C GLY A 186 -16.11 -16.45 0.46
N ALA A 187 -16.31 -15.44 1.32
CA ALA A 187 -15.72 -15.39 2.65
C ALA A 187 -16.10 -16.60 3.52
N ALA A 188 -15.16 -17.04 4.37
CA ALA A 188 -15.37 -18.15 5.28
C ALA A 188 -16.51 -17.86 6.27
N PRO A 189 -17.21 -18.90 6.76
CA PRO A 189 -18.15 -18.76 7.87
C PRO A 189 -17.51 -18.03 9.06
N LEU A 190 -18.30 -17.24 9.80
CA LEU A 190 -17.78 -16.43 10.89
C LEU A 190 -17.11 -17.27 12.00
N TRP A 191 -17.59 -18.50 12.23
CA TRP A 191 -16.98 -19.43 13.18
C TRP A 191 -15.58 -19.91 12.76
N VAL A 192 -15.28 -19.92 11.46
CA VAL A 192 -13.93 -20.25 10.96
C VAL A 192 -12.97 -19.11 11.25
N GLU A 193 -13.39 -17.86 11.02
CA GLU A 193 -12.55 -16.70 11.31
C GLU A 193 -12.35 -16.50 12.81
N THR A 194 -13.41 -16.52 13.60
CA THR A 194 -13.30 -16.39 15.06
C THR A 194 -12.56 -17.59 15.67
N GLY A 195 -12.77 -18.79 15.11
CA GLY A 195 -12.06 -20.02 15.46
C GLY A 195 -10.57 -20.00 15.14
N HIS A 196 -10.06 -19.06 14.35
CA HIS A 196 -8.62 -18.91 14.13
C HIS A 196 -7.86 -18.62 15.44
N LEU A 197 -8.53 -18.10 16.47
CA LEU A 197 -7.98 -18.03 17.83
C LEU A 197 -7.49 -19.40 18.34
N HIS A 198 -8.20 -20.49 17.99
CA HIS A 198 -7.82 -21.84 18.39
C HIS A 198 -6.55 -22.29 17.66
N ALA A 199 -6.43 -21.97 16.37
CA ALA A 199 -5.22 -22.26 15.60
C ALA A 199 -4.02 -21.47 16.13
N LEU A 200 -4.22 -20.20 16.50
CA LEU A 200 -3.20 -19.33 17.11
C LEU A 200 -2.74 -19.88 18.48
N ALA A 201 -3.68 -20.26 19.35
CA ALA A 201 -3.39 -20.85 20.65
C ALA A 201 -2.66 -22.21 20.53
N ALA A 202 -3.09 -23.06 19.60
CA ALA A 202 -2.42 -24.32 19.30
C ALA A 202 -0.99 -24.09 18.81
N ALA A 203 -0.77 -23.15 17.89
CA ALA A 203 0.57 -22.79 17.42
C ALA A 203 1.47 -22.28 18.56
N ALA A 204 0.95 -21.39 19.41
CA ALA A 204 1.66 -20.88 20.58
C ALA A 204 2.03 -22.01 21.57
N ALA A 205 1.11 -22.92 21.85
CA ALA A 205 1.33 -24.05 22.75
C ALA A 205 2.36 -25.06 22.20
N ILE A 206 2.31 -25.37 20.90
CA ILE A 206 3.32 -26.20 20.21
C ILE A 206 4.71 -25.59 20.39
N ARG A 207 4.85 -24.28 20.13
CA ARG A 207 6.15 -23.58 20.23
C ARG A 207 6.65 -23.48 21.67
N ALA A 208 5.76 -23.32 22.64
CA ALA A 208 6.07 -23.34 24.06
C ALA A 208 6.33 -24.77 24.61
N GLY A 209 6.14 -25.81 23.80
CA GLY A 209 6.36 -27.20 24.19
C GLY A 209 5.35 -27.71 25.22
N LEU A 210 4.09 -27.27 25.13
CA LEU A 210 2.99 -27.71 26.01
C LEU A 210 2.22 -28.87 25.41
N ASP A 211 1.91 -29.86 26.24
CA ASP A 211 0.99 -30.93 25.85
C ASP A 211 -0.46 -30.42 25.87
N PHE A 212 -1.22 -30.64 24.79
CA PHE A 212 -2.62 -30.22 24.70
C PHE A 212 -3.42 -31.01 23.67
N SER A 213 -4.75 -30.85 23.75
CA SER A 213 -5.71 -31.29 22.73
C SER A 213 -6.73 -30.17 22.53
N LEU A 214 -6.80 -29.62 21.31
CA LEU A 214 -7.69 -28.51 20.96
C LEU A 214 -8.25 -28.67 19.53
N PRO A 215 -9.56 -28.55 19.33
CA PRO A 215 -10.14 -28.48 17.98
C PRO A 215 -9.88 -27.13 17.34
N VAL A 216 -9.55 -27.14 16.05
CA VAL A 216 -9.25 -25.95 15.23
C VAL A 216 -10.07 -25.99 13.93
N PRO A 217 -10.37 -24.83 13.31
CA PRO A 217 -11.05 -24.80 12.02
C PRO A 217 -10.16 -25.33 10.89
N ALA A 218 -10.81 -25.95 9.90
CA ALA A 218 -10.19 -26.45 8.68
C ALA A 218 -10.98 -25.98 7.44
N ARG A 219 -10.25 -25.69 6.35
CA ARG A 219 -10.79 -25.23 5.07
C ARG A 219 -10.42 -26.21 3.96
N SER A 220 -11.41 -26.91 3.40
CA SER A 220 -11.22 -27.92 2.36
C SER A 220 -10.13 -28.92 2.73
N GLY A 221 -10.15 -29.39 3.98
CA GLY A 221 -9.14 -30.29 4.53
C GLY A 221 -7.81 -29.65 4.92
N ALA A 222 -7.58 -28.38 4.59
CA ALA A 222 -6.39 -27.66 5.04
C ALA A 222 -6.55 -27.18 6.48
N VAL A 223 -5.59 -27.55 7.35
CA VAL A 223 -5.43 -27.03 8.71
C VAL A 223 -4.16 -26.17 8.73
N TRP A 224 -4.32 -24.86 8.92
CA TRP A 224 -3.20 -23.93 9.06
C TRP A 224 -2.91 -23.66 10.54
N LEU A 225 -1.67 -23.91 10.97
CA LEU A 225 -1.17 -23.55 12.29
C LEU A 225 -0.09 -22.46 12.12
N PRO A 226 -0.40 -21.19 12.42
CA PRO A 226 0.50 -20.05 12.25
C PRO A 226 1.93 -20.32 12.70
N SER A 227 2.92 -20.04 11.84
CA SER A 227 4.36 -20.29 12.06
C SER A 227 4.83 -21.75 12.25
N VAL A 228 3.91 -22.73 12.32
CA VAL A 228 4.21 -24.17 12.49
C VAL A 228 4.11 -24.92 11.18
N GLY A 229 3.02 -24.75 10.43
CA GLY A 229 2.83 -25.39 9.12
C GLY A 229 1.37 -25.66 8.76
N ARG A 230 1.16 -26.16 7.54
CA ARG A 230 -0.13 -26.54 6.97
C ARG A 230 -0.23 -28.06 6.84
N ALA A 231 -1.30 -28.64 7.37
CA ALA A 231 -1.68 -30.01 7.10
C ALA A 231 -2.79 -30.04 6.03
N LEU A 232 -2.74 -31.03 5.14
CA LEU A 232 -3.76 -31.30 4.11
C LEU A 232 -4.37 -32.67 4.41
N LEU A 233 -5.59 -32.66 4.94
CA LEU A 233 -6.37 -33.85 5.24
C LEU A 233 -7.29 -34.15 4.05
N PRO A 234 -7.20 -35.34 3.42
CA PRO A 234 -8.01 -35.66 2.24
C PRO A 234 -9.49 -35.85 2.61
N ASP A 235 -10.36 -35.71 1.60
CA ASP A 235 -11.79 -36.05 1.66
C ASP A 235 -12.59 -35.36 2.77
N GLN A 236 -12.18 -34.15 3.17
CA GLN A 236 -12.89 -33.35 4.15
C GLN A 236 -13.93 -32.41 3.51
N PRO A 237 -15.00 -32.05 4.23
CA PRO A 237 -15.87 -30.95 3.82
C PRO A 237 -15.12 -29.63 3.63
N VAL A 238 -15.70 -28.71 2.85
CA VAL A 238 -15.15 -27.37 2.62
C VAL A 238 -14.91 -26.61 3.93
N TRP A 239 -15.81 -26.77 4.91
CA TRP A 239 -15.66 -26.20 6.25
C TRP A 239 -15.80 -27.32 7.26
N SER A 240 -14.78 -27.56 8.07
CA SER A 240 -14.77 -28.64 9.05
C SER A 240 -13.90 -28.28 10.26
N VAL A 241 -13.93 -29.15 11.27
CA VAL A 241 -13.09 -29.04 12.47
C VAL A 241 -12.08 -30.18 12.44
N ALA A 242 -10.83 -29.88 12.78
CA ALA A 242 -9.80 -30.88 13.00
C ALA A 242 -9.37 -30.87 14.47
N GLN A 243 -9.24 -32.04 15.08
CA GLN A 243 -8.65 -32.18 16.40
C GLN A 243 -7.14 -32.10 16.29
N VAL A 244 -6.52 -31.17 17.03
CA VAL A 244 -5.06 -31.02 17.12
C VAL A 244 -4.60 -31.50 18.48
N GLU A 245 -3.67 -32.45 18.48
CA GLU A 245 -3.01 -32.97 19.66
C GLU A 245 -1.51 -32.79 19.52
N PHE A 246 -0.87 -32.29 20.56
CA PHE A 246 0.59 -32.21 20.63
C PHE A 246 1.07 -32.77 21.95
N GLY A 247 2.10 -33.61 21.89
CA GLY A 247 2.78 -34.13 23.07
C GLY A 247 4.02 -34.92 22.69
N SER A 248 5.02 -34.92 23.57
CA SER A 248 6.31 -35.60 23.34
C SER A 248 6.97 -35.26 21.99
N GLY A 249 6.86 -34.00 21.55
CA GLY A 249 7.44 -33.53 20.28
C GLY A 249 6.73 -34.03 19.01
N ARG A 250 5.52 -34.60 19.12
CA ARG A 250 4.75 -35.10 17.97
C ARG A 250 3.41 -34.39 17.89
N LEU A 251 3.11 -33.86 16.70
CA LEU A 251 1.83 -33.30 16.31
C LEU A 251 0.96 -34.40 15.70
N SER A 252 -0.30 -34.48 16.13
CA SER A 252 -1.32 -35.37 15.59
C SER A 252 -2.54 -34.54 15.19
N LEU A 253 -2.95 -34.61 13.92
CA LEU A 253 -4.13 -33.92 13.40
C LEU A 253 -5.16 -34.94 12.91
N ARG A 254 -6.40 -34.81 13.37
CA ARG A 254 -7.50 -35.70 12.99
C ARG A 254 -8.66 -34.91 12.42
N GLY A 255 -9.00 -35.16 11.16
CA GLY A 255 -10.23 -34.65 10.53
C GLY A 255 -11.45 -35.49 10.87
N ALA A 256 -12.59 -35.17 10.26
CA ALA A 256 -13.83 -35.94 10.43
C ALA A 256 -13.75 -37.33 9.77
N VAL A 257 -12.99 -37.42 8.67
CA VAL A 257 -12.81 -38.65 7.87
C VAL A 257 -11.33 -38.99 7.79
N GLY A 258 -11.02 -40.29 7.75
CA GLY A 258 -9.67 -40.80 7.52
C GLY A 258 -8.82 -40.95 8.79
N PRO A 259 -7.61 -41.54 8.67
CA PRO A 259 -6.69 -41.71 9.78
C PRO A 259 -6.05 -40.37 10.21
N PRO A 260 -5.58 -40.26 11.47
CA PRO A 260 -4.88 -39.07 11.92
C PRO A 260 -3.53 -38.93 11.22
N MET A 261 -3.19 -37.71 10.81
CA MET A 261 -1.87 -37.34 10.33
C MET A 261 -0.94 -37.13 11.52
N ARG A 262 0.27 -37.69 11.48
CA ARG A 262 1.27 -37.54 12.53
C ARG A 262 2.55 -36.93 11.97
N VAL A 263 3.01 -35.85 12.60
CA VAL A 263 4.18 -35.09 12.17
C VAL A 263 5.13 -34.94 13.36
N PRO A 264 6.39 -35.40 13.28
CA PRO A 264 7.39 -35.05 14.28
C PRO A 264 7.73 -33.56 14.16
N LEU A 265 7.83 -32.83 15.29
CA LEU A 265 8.22 -31.42 15.30
C LEU A 265 9.55 -31.22 16.05
N PRO A 266 10.38 -30.24 15.63
CA PRO A 266 10.21 -29.38 14.46
C PRO A 266 10.34 -30.17 13.14
N SER A 267 9.57 -29.77 12.12
CA SER A 267 9.67 -30.31 10.76
C SER A 267 9.94 -29.17 9.80
N GLU A 268 11.10 -29.22 9.14
CA GLU A 268 11.51 -28.22 8.13
C GLU A 268 11.33 -28.74 6.70
N ARG A 269 10.97 -30.02 6.54
CA ARG A 269 10.79 -30.66 5.24
C ARG A 269 9.32 -30.99 5.01
N ALA A 270 8.87 -30.73 3.79
CA ALA A 270 7.56 -31.19 3.35
C ALA A 270 7.50 -32.73 3.37
N SER A 271 6.34 -33.28 3.70
CA SER A 271 6.04 -34.70 3.62
C SER A 271 4.61 -34.89 3.13
N THR A 272 4.17 -36.14 2.93
CA THR A 272 2.81 -36.42 2.46
C THR A 272 1.75 -35.73 3.33
N GLY A 273 1.06 -34.74 2.74
CA GLY A 273 0.04 -33.94 3.41
C GLY A 273 0.54 -32.89 4.41
N TRP A 274 1.85 -32.70 4.60
CA TRP A 274 2.41 -31.70 5.51
C TRP A 274 3.33 -30.71 4.79
N GLN A 275 3.13 -29.41 5.05
CA GLN A 275 3.88 -28.32 4.45
C GLN A 275 4.36 -27.36 5.55
N PRO A 276 5.67 -27.33 5.87
CA PRO A 276 6.22 -26.36 6.80
C PRO A 276 6.38 -24.97 6.14
N PRO A 277 6.35 -23.87 6.91
CA PRO A 277 6.59 -22.53 6.36
C PRO A 277 8.00 -22.40 5.80
N ARG A 278 8.14 -21.82 4.60
CA ARG A 278 9.44 -21.59 3.97
C ARG A 278 10.12 -20.37 4.60
N ARG A 279 11.31 -20.56 5.17
CA ARG A 279 12.10 -19.51 5.83
C ARG A 279 13.38 -19.28 5.02
N LEU A 280 13.68 -18.02 4.75
CA LEU A 280 14.85 -17.60 4.00
C LEU A 280 15.72 -16.69 4.84
N ASP A 281 17.00 -17.04 4.96
CA ASP A 281 17.99 -16.19 5.59
C ASP A 281 18.52 -15.18 4.59
N LEU A 282 18.18 -13.89 4.76
CA LEU A 282 18.68 -12.84 3.88
C LEU A 282 20.20 -12.65 4.02
N ASP A 283 20.72 -12.85 5.23
CA ASP A 283 22.13 -12.73 5.56
C ASP A 283 22.68 -13.98 6.29
N PRO A 284 23.52 -14.79 5.63
CA PRO A 284 24.21 -15.89 6.29
C PRO A 284 25.14 -15.47 7.43
N ARG A 285 25.52 -14.18 7.51
CA ARG A 285 26.35 -13.63 8.59
C ARG A 285 25.55 -13.29 9.86
N GLY A 286 24.22 -13.45 9.83
CA GLY A 286 23.35 -13.33 11.01
C GLY A 286 22.94 -11.90 11.37
N GLU A 287 23.19 -10.91 10.51
CA GLU A 287 22.79 -9.50 10.72
C GLU A 287 21.30 -9.25 10.46
N SER A 288 20.59 -10.21 9.84
CA SER A 288 19.15 -10.18 9.59
C SER A 288 18.47 -11.43 10.14
N ARG A 289 17.22 -11.30 10.56
CA ARG A 289 16.37 -12.46 10.88
C ARG A 289 15.90 -13.19 9.61
N PRO A 290 15.52 -14.48 9.72
CA PRO A 290 14.87 -15.19 8.62
C PRO A 290 13.54 -14.53 8.24
N VAL A 291 13.27 -14.45 6.95
CA VAL A 291 12.00 -13.98 6.37
C VAL A 291 11.18 -15.18 5.91
N VAL A 292 9.88 -15.16 6.19
CA VAL A 292 8.96 -16.23 5.73
C VAL A 292 8.43 -15.90 4.34
N LEU A 293 8.52 -16.84 3.39
CA LEU A 293 7.68 -16.80 2.19
C LEU A 293 6.32 -17.40 2.56
N ASP A 294 5.29 -16.55 2.62
CA ASP A 294 3.98 -16.88 3.17
C ASP A 294 2.98 -17.23 2.07
N ASP A 295 3.14 -18.43 1.52
CA ASP A 295 2.28 -19.05 0.51
C ASP A 295 1.25 -20.05 1.11
N LEU A 296 1.27 -20.24 2.43
CA LEU A 296 0.48 -21.28 3.10
C LEU A 296 -0.75 -20.76 3.85
N GLY A 297 -0.69 -19.55 4.40
CA GLY A 297 -1.72 -18.97 5.26
C GLY A 297 -3.05 -18.66 4.55
N HIS A 298 -4.02 -18.12 5.29
CA HIS A 298 -5.35 -17.77 4.77
C HIS A 298 -5.66 -16.27 4.84
N HIS A 299 -4.87 -15.52 5.60
CA HIS A 299 -5.02 -14.09 5.81
C HIS A 299 -3.98 -13.35 4.99
N HIS A 300 -4.44 -12.70 3.92
CA HIS A 300 -3.62 -12.13 2.87
C HIS A 300 -3.77 -10.61 2.82
N ILE A 301 -2.73 -9.92 2.36
CA ILE A 301 -2.82 -8.47 2.08
C ILE A 301 -3.70 -8.27 0.84
N MET A 302 -3.49 -9.10 -0.18
CA MET A 302 -4.22 -9.02 -1.43
C MET A 302 -5.40 -9.99 -1.43
N PRO A 303 -6.53 -9.63 -2.08
CA PRO A 303 -7.67 -10.54 -2.21
C PRO A 303 -7.38 -11.72 -3.16
N THR A 304 -6.31 -11.62 -3.97
CA THR A 304 -5.83 -12.72 -4.80
C THR A 304 -5.06 -13.70 -3.91
N PRO A 305 -5.42 -15.00 -3.89
CA PRO A 305 -4.66 -15.99 -3.13
C PRO A 305 -3.19 -15.98 -3.56
N PRO A 306 -2.24 -16.21 -2.63
CA PRO A 306 -0.83 -16.29 -2.97
C PRO A 306 -0.58 -17.46 -3.92
N GLU A 307 0.48 -17.34 -4.72
CA GLU A 307 0.93 -18.43 -5.56
C GLU A 307 1.57 -19.51 -4.68
N ALA A 308 1.08 -20.75 -4.78
CA ALA A 308 1.73 -21.88 -4.15
C ALA A 308 3.10 -22.09 -4.80
N LEU A 309 4.18 -21.87 -4.04
CA LEU A 309 5.51 -21.85 -4.62
C LEU A 309 6.04 -23.26 -4.89
N THR A 310 6.45 -23.48 -6.15
CA THR A 310 7.34 -24.59 -6.50
C THR A 310 8.72 -24.36 -5.88
N ASP A 311 9.50 -25.43 -5.72
CA ASP A 311 10.85 -25.31 -5.15
C ASP A 311 11.76 -24.41 -6.03
N ALA A 312 11.63 -24.50 -7.36
CA ALA A 312 12.34 -23.61 -8.29
C ALA A 312 11.96 -22.13 -8.11
N SER A 313 10.67 -21.84 -7.88
CA SER A 313 10.21 -20.46 -7.64
C SER A 313 10.74 -19.94 -6.30
N ALA A 314 10.77 -20.78 -5.27
CA ALA A 314 11.35 -20.44 -3.97
C ALA A 314 12.86 -20.15 -4.07
N GLU A 315 13.61 -20.93 -4.85
CA GLU A 315 15.04 -20.70 -5.12
C GLU A 315 15.29 -19.37 -5.87
N CYS A 316 14.43 -19.02 -6.82
CA CYS A 316 14.47 -17.73 -7.50
C CYS A 316 14.24 -16.58 -6.52
N TRP A 317 13.24 -16.68 -5.64
CA TRP A 317 12.99 -15.72 -4.58
C TRP A 317 14.21 -15.56 -3.67
N GLU A 318 14.79 -16.65 -3.19
CA GLU A 318 15.98 -16.64 -2.33
C GLU A 318 17.14 -15.92 -3.01
N THR A 319 17.44 -16.27 -4.26
CA THR A 319 18.53 -15.66 -5.03
C THR A 319 18.35 -14.15 -5.16
N ARG A 320 17.13 -13.69 -5.51
CA ARG A 320 16.83 -12.27 -5.67
C ARG A 320 16.85 -11.51 -4.35
N LEU A 321 16.36 -12.13 -3.27
CA LEU A 321 16.36 -11.53 -1.93
C LEU A 321 17.78 -11.34 -1.41
N ARG A 322 18.66 -12.33 -1.60
CA ARG A 322 20.09 -12.20 -1.26
C ARG A 322 20.77 -11.10 -2.07
N ALA A 323 20.49 -11.02 -3.37
CA ALA A 323 21.01 -9.95 -4.22
C ALA A 323 20.51 -8.56 -3.79
N ALA A 324 19.22 -8.44 -3.47
CA ALA A 324 18.63 -7.20 -2.97
C ALA A 324 19.26 -6.78 -1.63
N TRP A 325 19.42 -7.73 -0.69
CA TRP A 325 20.03 -7.49 0.61
C TRP A 325 21.46 -6.95 0.50
N ALA A 326 22.29 -7.55 -0.36
CA ALA A 326 23.65 -7.05 -0.61
C ALA A 326 23.65 -5.60 -1.13
N LEU A 327 22.77 -5.29 -2.09
CA LEU A 327 22.63 -3.93 -2.62
C LEU A 327 22.20 -2.93 -1.56
N LEU A 328 21.26 -3.30 -0.68
CA LEU A 328 20.77 -2.44 0.39
C LEU A 328 21.87 -2.10 1.39
N ARG A 329 22.67 -3.10 1.81
CA ARG A 329 23.79 -2.87 2.73
C ARG A 329 24.82 -1.89 2.19
N GLU A 330 25.09 -1.93 0.89
CA GLU A 330 26.10 -1.08 0.26
C GLU A 330 25.56 0.30 -0.13
N ALA A 331 24.34 0.36 -0.68
CA ALA A 331 23.77 1.58 -1.23
C ALA A 331 23.01 2.41 -0.19
N ASP A 332 22.32 1.78 0.75
CA ASP A 332 21.51 2.47 1.77
C ASP A 332 21.46 1.68 3.08
N PRO A 333 22.50 1.81 3.94
CA PRO A 333 22.58 1.10 5.21
C PRO A 333 21.37 1.30 6.11
N GLN A 334 20.71 2.46 6.05
CA GLN A 334 19.51 2.71 6.86
C GLN A 334 18.32 1.87 6.38
N SER A 335 18.17 1.65 5.07
CA SER A 335 17.13 0.75 4.55
C SER A 335 17.43 -0.72 4.90
N ALA A 336 18.71 -1.12 4.96
CA ALA A 336 19.08 -2.44 5.48
C ALA A 336 18.68 -2.61 6.97
N VAL A 337 18.93 -1.58 7.79
CA VAL A 337 18.48 -1.54 9.21
C VAL A 337 16.95 -1.61 9.30
N ASP A 338 16.23 -0.84 8.49
CA ASP A 338 14.76 -0.84 8.46
C ASP A 338 14.22 -2.24 8.10
N ILE A 339 14.78 -2.87 7.06
CA ILE A 339 14.36 -4.21 6.59
C ILE A 339 14.65 -5.28 7.65
N ALA A 340 15.85 -5.30 8.24
CA ALA A 340 16.16 -6.23 9.34
C ALA A 340 15.23 -6.05 10.55
N GLY A 341 14.83 -4.80 10.82
CA GLY A 341 13.92 -4.45 11.91
C GLY A 341 12.46 -4.84 11.66
N PHE A 342 11.96 -4.68 10.43
CA PHE A 342 10.52 -4.75 10.13
C PHE A 342 10.08 -5.90 9.23
N LEU A 343 10.87 -6.36 8.26
CA LEU A 343 10.44 -7.43 7.35
C LEU A 343 10.35 -8.78 8.10
N ARG A 344 9.17 -9.38 8.15
CA ARG A 344 8.88 -10.68 8.79
C ARG A 344 8.46 -11.72 7.75
N SER A 345 7.61 -11.32 6.80
CA SER A 345 7.14 -12.21 5.74
C SER A 345 6.89 -11.50 4.42
N ILE A 346 6.94 -12.27 3.34
CA ILE A 346 6.60 -11.86 1.99
C ILE A 346 5.50 -12.80 1.49
N GLU A 347 4.38 -12.23 1.08
CA GLU A 347 3.30 -12.93 0.36
C GLU A 347 3.61 -12.92 -1.14
N PRO A 348 3.97 -14.08 -1.73
CA PRO A 348 4.29 -14.16 -3.14
C PRO A 348 3.00 -14.03 -3.97
N LEU A 349 2.94 -12.96 -4.77
CA LEU A 349 1.85 -12.77 -5.72
C LEU A 349 2.19 -13.41 -7.06
N PRO A 350 1.19 -13.92 -7.81
CA PRO A 350 1.39 -14.40 -9.15
C PRO A 350 2.11 -13.39 -10.04
N ALA A 351 2.95 -13.88 -10.95
CA ALA A 351 3.53 -13.03 -11.99
C ALA A 351 2.43 -12.28 -12.76
N ARG A 352 2.65 -10.98 -13.00
CA ARG A 352 1.75 -10.08 -13.73
C ARG A 352 2.54 -9.31 -14.78
N ASP A 353 1.85 -8.40 -15.49
CA ASP A 353 2.37 -7.49 -16.52
C ASP A 353 3.88 -7.24 -16.43
N ALA A 354 4.56 -7.53 -17.55
CA ALA A 354 5.97 -7.34 -17.77
C ALA A 354 6.50 -5.95 -17.41
N HIS A 355 5.66 -4.92 -17.50
CA HIS A 355 6.09 -3.52 -17.39
C HIS A 355 5.96 -2.94 -15.99
N ARG A 356 5.22 -3.60 -15.08
CA ARG A 356 4.86 -3.04 -13.77
C ARG A 356 5.13 -4.00 -12.62
N SER A 357 5.81 -3.49 -11.61
CA SER A 357 5.92 -4.16 -10.31
C SER A 357 4.60 -4.02 -9.56
N THR A 358 4.12 -5.11 -8.96
CA THR A 358 2.95 -5.08 -8.06
C THR A 358 3.43 -5.41 -6.66
N SER A 359 3.26 -4.47 -5.75
CA SER A 359 3.48 -4.68 -4.33
C SER A 359 2.44 -3.96 -3.49
N ALA A 360 2.24 -4.45 -2.28
CA ALA A 360 1.32 -3.85 -1.31
C ALA A 360 1.73 -4.18 0.12
N THR A 361 1.42 -3.26 1.03
CA THR A 361 1.53 -3.43 2.48
C THR A 361 0.22 -3.00 3.12
N SER A 362 -0.24 -3.76 4.11
CA SER A 362 -1.37 -3.35 4.96
C SER A 362 -0.85 -2.84 6.30
N GLY A 363 -1.43 -1.74 6.77
CA GLY A 363 -1.12 -1.23 8.12
C GLY A 363 -1.54 -2.19 9.24
N ASP A 364 -2.54 -3.05 8.99
CA ASP A 364 -3.00 -4.06 9.95
C ASP A 364 -1.97 -5.21 10.07
N GLY A 365 -1.20 -5.46 9.01
CA GLY A 365 -0.22 -6.53 8.88
C GLY A 365 1.23 -6.06 8.98
N VAL A 366 1.58 -5.26 9.99
CA VAL A 366 2.94 -4.71 10.19
C VAL A 366 4.01 -5.80 10.01
N GLY A 367 4.94 -5.56 9.09
CA GLY A 367 6.06 -6.44 8.80
C GLY A 367 5.83 -7.47 7.69
N ARG A 368 4.65 -7.48 7.05
CA ARG A 368 4.39 -8.24 5.83
C ARG A 368 4.21 -7.31 4.64
N LEU A 369 4.72 -7.76 3.50
CA LEU A 369 4.42 -7.19 2.20
C LEU A 369 3.95 -8.29 1.26
N ALA A 370 3.12 -7.93 0.29
CA ALA A 370 2.81 -8.75 -0.85
C ALA A 370 3.55 -8.21 -2.06
N ALA A 371 4.17 -9.09 -2.85
CA ALA A 371 4.87 -8.68 -4.06
C ALA A 371 4.90 -9.80 -5.09
N ASN A 372 4.82 -9.44 -6.37
CA ASN A 372 5.20 -10.37 -7.44
C ASN A 372 6.72 -10.54 -7.48
N GLU A 373 7.19 -11.62 -8.11
CA GLU A 373 8.62 -11.83 -8.31
C GLU A 373 9.21 -10.70 -9.18
N GLN A 374 10.24 -10.01 -8.67
CA GLN A 374 10.85 -8.87 -9.36
C GLN A 374 11.94 -9.32 -10.32
N ARG A 375 12.13 -8.65 -11.47
CA ARG A 375 13.08 -9.08 -12.51
C ARG A 375 14.55 -8.98 -12.13
N SER A 376 14.89 -8.20 -11.10
CA SER A 376 16.28 -8.04 -10.62
C SER A 376 16.34 -7.77 -9.12
N GLY A 377 17.50 -8.02 -8.51
CA GLY A 377 17.77 -7.67 -7.11
C GLY A 377 17.64 -6.17 -6.84
N THR A 378 17.98 -5.30 -7.80
CA THR A 378 17.84 -3.83 -7.64
C THR A 378 16.38 -3.40 -7.58
N GLN A 379 15.51 -3.98 -8.41
CA GLN A 379 14.07 -3.70 -8.34
C GLN A 379 13.48 -4.20 -7.03
N LEU A 380 13.86 -5.42 -6.61
CA LEU A 380 13.43 -5.97 -5.33
C LEU A 380 13.91 -5.13 -4.15
N ALA A 381 15.15 -4.64 -4.15
CA ALA A 381 15.66 -3.73 -3.13
C ALA A 381 14.82 -2.44 -3.02
N SER A 382 14.42 -1.85 -4.15
CA SER A 382 13.54 -0.68 -4.16
C SER A 382 12.13 -0.99 -3.64
N VAL A 383 11.57 -2.16 -3.97
CA VAL A 383 10.26 -2.62 -3.47
C VAL A 383 10.32 -2.87 -1.96
N LEU A 384 11.30 -3.63 -1.48
CA LEU A 384 11.49 -3.89 -0.04
C LEU A 384 11.64 -2.58 0.75
N THR A 385 12.44 -1.64 0.22
CA THR A 385 12.61 -0.30 0.82
C THR A 385 11.27 0.42 0.93
N HIS A 386 10.46 0.40 -0.13
CA HIS A 386 9.16 1.06 -0.17
C HIS A 386 8.18 0.46 0.86
N GLU A 387 7.97 -0.85 0.77
CA GLU A 387 6.95 -1.56 1.54
C GLU A 387 7.26 -1.58 3.05
N VAL A 388 8.54 -1.70 3.42
CA VAL A 388 8.93 -1.66 4.83
C VAL A 388 8.64 -0.30 5.47
N GLN A 389 8.74 0.80 4.73
CA GLN A 389 8.37 2.11 5.27
C GLN A 389 6.88 2.20 5.59
N HIS A 390 6.01 1.54 4.81
CA HIS A 390 4.58 1.46 5.13
C HIS A 390 4.33 0.72 6.45
N SER A 391 5.03 -0.39 6.69
CA SER A 391 4.98 -1.11 7.96
C SER A 391 5.46 -0.23 9.12
N LYS A 392 6.59 0.45 8.94
CA LYS A 392 7.21 1.31 9.96
C LYS A 392 6.33 2.51 10.32
N LEU A 393 5.75 3.20 9.33
CA LEU A 393 4.84 4.31 9.61
C LEU A 393 3.51 3.83 10.20
N SER A 394 3.01 2.66 9.79
CA SER A 394 1.78 2.09 10.37
C SER A 394 1.96 1.79 11.86
N ALA A 395 3.09 1.19 12.26
CA ALA A 395 3.41 0.98 13.67
C ALA A 395 3.47 2.31 14.45
N LEU A 396 4.03 3.36 13.86
CA LEU A 396 4.01 4.71 14.47
C LEU A 396 2.58 5.27 14.57
N MET A 397 1.74 5.06 13.55
CA MET A 397 0.34 5.50 13.53
C MET A 397 -0.57 4.75 14.51
N HIS A 398 -0.23 3.52 14.88
CA HIS A 398 -0.91 2.82 15.98
C HIS A 398 -0.60 3.43 17.35
N MET A 399 0.54 4.11 17.49
CA MET A 399 0.91 4.83 18.71
C MET A 399 0.41 6.28 18.74
N TYR A 400 0.39 6.95 17.57
CA TYR A 400 0.14 8.38 17.47
C TYR A 400 -0.81 8.73 16.32
N ALA A 401 -1.81 9.56 16.59
CA ALA A 401 -2.59 10.20 15.55
C ALA A 401 -1.74 11.27 14.85
N LEU A 402 -1.45 11.07 13.56
CA LEU A 402 -0.69 12.03 12.73
C LEU A 402 -1.60 12.95 11.92
N CYS A 403 -2.82 12.51 11.63
CA CYS A 403 -3.87 13.31 11.01
C CYS A 403 -5.22 13.00 11.68
N ASP A 404 -6.20 13.87 11.48
CA ASP A 404 -7.58 13.62 11.83
C ASP A 404 -8.09 12.36 11.10
N SER A 405 -8.73 11.45 11.84
CA SER A 405 -9.30 10.22 11.27
C SER A 405 -10.60 10.46 10.51
N ASP A 406 -11.27 11.58 10.81
CA ASP A 406 -12.57 11.94 10.21
C ASP A 406 -12.39 12.82 8.95
N ASP A 407 -11.15 13.19 8.61
CA ASP A 407 -10.84 13.95 7.39
C ASP A 407 -11.08 13.10 6.14
N ALA A 408 -12.01 13.55 5.31
CA ALA A 408 -12.35 12.94 4.03
C ALA A 408 -11.71 13.68 2.83
N SER A 409 -10.78 14.60 3.09
CA SER A 409 -10.12 15.37 2.05
C SER A 409 -9.32 14.47 1.13
N LEU A 410 -9.49 14.68 -0.18
CA LEU A 410 -8.80 13.93 -1.22
C LEU A 410 -7.77 14.83 -1.90
N LEU A 411 -6.53 14.35 -1.92
CA LEU A 411 -5.35 15.11 -2.32
C LEU A 411 -4.68 14.44 -3.52
N TYR A 412 -3.90 15.24 -4.24
CA TYR A 412 -3.02 14.74 -5.30
C TYR A 412 -1.82 14.00 -4.70
N ALA A 413 -1.57 12.77 -5.16
CA ALA A 413 -0.37 11.99 -4.84
C ALA A 413 0.45 11.74 -6.13
N PRO A 414 1.69 12.23 -6.26
CA PRO A 414 2.44 12.16 -7.52
C PRO A 414 2.84 10.78 -8.07
N TRP A 415 2.48 9.72 -7.36
CA TRP A 415 2.80 8.32 -7.63
C TRP A 415 1.55 7.43 -7.67
N ARG A 416 0.36 8.01 -7.56
CA ARG A 416 -0.93 7.31 -7.67
C ARG A 416 -1.83 8.04 -8.65
N ASN A 417 -2.57 7.26 -9.45
CA ASN A 417 -3.47 7.82 -10.45
C ASN A 417 -4.72 8.43 -9.79
N ASP A 418 -5.27 7.83 -8.73
CA ASP A 418 -6.45 8.31 -7.99
C ASP A 418 -6.13 9.40 -6.95
N PRO A 419 -7.09 10.30 -6.65
CA PRO A 419 -7.03 11.17 -5.47
C PRO A 419 -6.96 10.35 -4.17
N ARG A 420 -6.13 10.77 -3.21
CA ARG A 420 -5.81 10.00 -2.01
C ARG A 420 -6.20 10.73 -0.73
N PRO A 421 -6.68 10.02 0.31
CA PRO A 421 -6.87 10.63 1.62
C PRO A 421 -5.52 11.08 2.22
N LEU A 422 -5.54 12.07 3.11
CA LEU A 422 -4.34 12.62 3.76
C LEU A 422 -3.42 11.54 4.34
N ARG A 423 -3.99 10.57 5.06
CA ARG A 423 -3.24 9.41 5.59
C ARG A 423 -2.48 8.64 4.50
N GLY A 424 -3.12 8.46 3.34
CA GLY A 424 -2.52 7.77 2.20
C GLY A 424 -1.38 8.57 1.56
N VAL A 425 -1.49 9.89 1.52
CA VAL A 425 -0.40 10.75 1.02
C VAL A 425 0.77 10.77 2.00
N LEU A 426 0.52 10.82 3.32
CA LEU A 426 1.56 10.70 4.36
C LEU A 426 2.36 9.39 4.22
N GLN A 427 1.65 8.27 4.04
CA GLN A 427 2.26 6.97 3.77
C GLN A 427 3.15 7.02 2.52
N GLY A 428 2.66 7.64 1.44
CA GLY A 428 3.43 7.79 0.21
C GLY A 428 4.69 8.64 0.35
N VAL A 429 4.62 9.84 0.94
CA VAL A 429 5.83 10.69 1.11
C VAL A 429 6.88 10.02 1.98
N TYR A 430 6.45 9.29 3.02
CA TYR A 430 7.35 8.58 3.91
C TYR A 430 8.08 7.45 3.18
N ALA A 431 7.35 6.60 2.44
CA ALA A 431 7.93 5.52 1.66
C ALA A 431 8.83 6.02 0.52
N PHE A 432 8.37 6.99 -0.27
CA PHE A 432 9.15 7.52 -1.39
C PHE A 432 10.39 8.31 -0.96
N THR A 433 10.42 8.85 0.25
CA THR A 433 11.65 9.45 0.81
C THR A 433 12.76 8.40 0.97
N ALA A 434 12.42 7.20 1.49
CA ALA A 434 13.39 6.10 1.57
C ALA A 434 13.78 5.56 0.19
N VAL A 435 12.83 5.43 -0.74
CA VAL A 435 13.14 5.02 -2.13
C VAL A 435 14.10 6.01 -2.80
N ALA A 436 13.86 7.32 -2.65
CA ALA A 436 14.77 8.35 -3.16
C ALA A 436 16.17 8.24 -2.55
N ARG A 437 16.27 8.00 -1.22
CA ARG A 437 17.55 7.77 -0.53
C ARG A 437 18.27 6.53 -1.06
N PHE A 438 17.57 5.42 -1.26
CA PHE A 438 18.14 4.20 -1.84
C PHE A 438 18.75 4.47 -3.21
N TRP A 439 17.99 5.07 -4.14
CA TRP A 439 18.50 5.36 -5.48
C TRP A 439 19.65 6.37 -5.47
N ARG A 440 19.59 7.37 -4.58
CA ARG A 440 20.69 8.34 -4.37
C ARG A 440 21.98 7.63 -3.95
N GLY A 441 21.90 6.76 -2.94
CA GLY A 441 23.03 5.99 -2.44
C GLY A 441 23.56 4.98 -3.47
N TYR A 442 22.66 4.30 -4.19
CA TYR A 442 23.00 3.40 -5.30
C TYR A 442 23.78 4.15 -6.39
N CYS A 443 23.27 5.30 -6.84
CA CYS A 443 23.98 6.12 -7.83
C CYS A 443 25.35 6.59 -7.33
N GLY A 444 25.48 6.94 -6.05
CA GLY A 444 26.76 7.34 -5.46
C GLY A 444 27.77 6.19 -5.41
N ARG A 445 27.34 5.01 -4.93
CA ARG A 445 28.17 3.82 -4.76
C ARG A 445 28.74 3.29 -6.07
N TYR A 446 27.91 3.24 -7.11
CA TYR A 446 28.28 2.66 -8.42
C TYR A 446 28.75 3.71 -9.44
N SER A 447 28.85 4.99 -9.04
CA SER A 447 29.24 6.10 -9.93
C SER A 447 30.60 5.92 -10.62
N ALA A 448 31.55 5.23 -9.96
CA ALA A 448 32.89 4.95 -10.47
C ALA A 448 32.90 4.08 -11.74
N GLU A 449 31.81 3.34 -12.01
CA GLU A 449 31.67 2.52 -13.22
C GLU A 449 31.42 3.34 -14.49
N GLY A 450 31.26 4.67 -14.38
CA GLY A 450 31.28 5.62 -15.49
C GLY A 450 30.47 5.18 -16.73
N GLY A 451 29.16 5.42 -16.76
CA GLY A 451 28.39 5.06 -17.95
C GLY A 451 26.94 5.49 -17.96
N HIS A 452 26.34 5.30 -19.14
CA HIS A 452 24.91 5.46 -19.39
C HIS A 452 24.05 4.38 -18.73
N HIS A 453 24.65 3.25 -18.32
CA HIS A 453 23.95 2.13 -17.67
C HIS A 453 23.30 2.49 -16.33
N LEU A 454 23.81 3.53 -15.64
CA LEU A 454 23.20 4.07 -14.42
C LEU A 454 22.08 5.10 -14.67
N ASP A 455 21.84 5.50 -15.92
CA ASP A 455 20.83 6.51 -16.23
C ASP A 455 19.41 6.10 -15.78
N PRO A 456 18.98 4.84 -15.87
CA PRO A 456 17.72 4.39 -15.27
C PRO A 456 17.65 4.59 -13.75
N ALA A 457 18.74 4.29 -13.01
CA ALA A 457 18.80 4.49 -11.57
C ALA A 457 18.79 5.98 -11.19
N ARG A 458 19.56 6.80 -11.94
CA ARG A 458 19.57 8.26 -11.79
C ARG A 458 18.21 8.88 -12.13
N PHE A 459 17.49 8.30 -13.09
CA PHE A 459 16.12 8.69 -13.42
C PHE A 459 15.16 8.40 -12.28
N GLU A 460 15.22 7.21 -11.65
CA GLU A 460 14.40 6.93 -10.47
C GLU A 460 14.68 7.92 -9.34
N TYR A 461 15.96 8.16 -9.00
CA TYR A 461 16.30 9.15 -7.99
C TYR A 461 15.74 10.54 -8.35
N GLY A 462 15.99 11.00 -9.57
CA GLY A 462 15.49 12.29 -10.06
C GLY A 462 13.97 12.40 -9.99
N LEU A 463 13.25 11.39 -10.46
CA LEU A 463 11.79 11.36 -10.46
C LEU A 463 11.24 11.44 -9.03
N ARG A 464 11.73 10.58 -8.12
CA ARG A 464 11.23 10.56 -6.74
C ARG A 464 11.53 11.85 -5.99
N ARG A 465 12.73 12.39 -6.17
CA ARG A 465 13.09 13.70 -5.62
C ARG A 465 12.11 14.80 -6.07
N LEU A 466 11.79 14.85 -7.36
CA LEU A 466 10.88 15.87 -7.90
C LEU A 466 9.42 15.68 -7.44
N GLN A 467 8.96 14.43 -7.35
CA GLN A 467 7.64 14.09 -6.80
C GLN A 467 7.52 14.53 -5.34
N LEU A 468 8.53 14.25 -4.51
CA LEU A 468 8.54 14.64 -3.09
C LEU A 468 8.56 16.16 -2.92
N LEU A 469 9.41 16.87 -3.69
CA LEU A 469 9.48 18.33 -3.67
C LEU A 469 8.16 18.99 -4.10
N ARG A 470 7.32 18.29 -4.87
CA ARG A 470 5.97 18.75 -5.23
C ARG A 470 4.93 18.44 -4.15
N ALA A 471 4.97 17.25 -3.54
CA ALA A 471 3.96 16.80 -2.58
C ALA A 471 4.09 17.45 -1.18
N LEU A 472 5.32 17.60 -0.68
CA LEU A 472 5.57 18.02 0.70
C LEU A 472 5.06 19.44 1.02
N PRO A 473 5.20 20.46 0.15
CA PRO A 473 4.64 21.79 0.42
C PRO A 473 3.12 21.77 0.58
N ALA A 474 2.40 21.02 -0.27
CA ALA A 474 0.94 20.91 -0.19
C ALA A 474 0.51 20.24 1.11
N LEU A 475 1.17 19.14 1.50
CA LEU A 475 0.92 18.46 2.77
C LEU A 475 1.11 19.37 3.98
N ARG A 476 2.15 20.19 3.99
CA ARG A 476 2.47 21.06 5.12
C ARG A 476 1.35 22.07 5.44
N SER A 477 0.56 22.45 4.43
CA SER A 477 -0.58 23.34 4.56
C SER A 477 -1.89 22.64 4.95
N GLU A 478 -1.92 21.32 5.08
CA GLU A 478 -3.15 20.59 5.37
C GLU A 478 -3.60 20.80 6.83
N PRO A 479 -4.81 21.35 7.06
CA PRO A 479 -5.28 21.68 8.40
C PRO A 479 -5.62 20.44 9.25
N ALA A 480 -5.85 19.29 8.61
CA ALA A 480 -6.15 18.03 9.27
C ALA A 480 -4.91 17.32 9.85
N LEU A 481 -3.70 17.87 9.69
CA LEU A 481 -2.50 17.36 10.37
C LEU A 481 -2.53 17.67 11.87
N THR A 482 -2.20 16.66 12.69
CA THR A 482 -1.95 16.90 14.13
C THR A 482 -0.59 17.59 14.31
N ARG A 483 -0.27 18.05 15.52
CA ARG A 483 1.06 18.61 15.83
C ARG A 483 2.21 17.64 15.50
N LEU A 484 2.02 16.34 15.72
CA LEU A 484 3.00 15.32 15.36
C LEU A 484 3.03 15.07 13.85
N GLY A 485 1.88 15.16 13.17
CA GLY A 485 1.81 15.13 11.70
C GLY A 485 2.58 16.27 11.03
N VAL A 486 2.38 17.50 11.50
CA VAL A 486 3.14 18.67 11.02
C VAL A 486 4.64 18.46 11.24
N ARG A 487 5.03 18.01 12.43
CA ARG A 487 6.44 17.71 12.74
C ARG A 487 7.03 16.64 11.82
N LEU A 488 6.28 15.58 11.53
CA LEU A 488 6.68 14.53 10.59
C LEU A 488 6.95 15.13 9.20
N VAL A 489 6.00 15.91 8.68
CA VAL A 489 6.13 16.55 7.36
C VAL A 489 7.29 17.54 7.32
N ASP A 490 7.52 18.31 8.39
CA ASP A 490 8.65 19.23 8.49
C ASP A 490 10.00 18.48 8.40
N ARG A 491 10.18 17.37 9.14
CA ARG A 491 11.43 16.58 9.09
C ARG A 491 11.67 15.90 7.74
N LEU A 492 10.61 15.41 7.10
CA LEU A 492 10.71 14.89 5.73
C LEU A 492 11.07 16.01 4.75
N THR A 493 10.49 17.20 4.91
CA THR A 493 10.78 18.38 4.08
C THR A 493 12.23 18.83 4.22
N GLU A 494 12.75 18.88 5.45
CA GLU A 494 14.16 19.16 5.73
C GLU A 494 15.08 18.15 5.05
N THR A 495 14.74 16.86 5.14
CA THR A 495 15.51 15.76 4.55
C THR A 495 15.56 15.87 3.03
N VAL A 496 14.41 15.98 2.37
CA VAL A 496 14.30 16.04 0.91
C VAL A 496 14.88 17.33 0.35
N THR A 497 14.78 18.46 1.06
CA THR A 497 15.31 19.74 0.59
C THR A 497 16.83 19.73 0.48
N ARG A 498 17.54 18.96 1.32
CA ARG A 498 19.01 18.78 1.20
C ARG A 498 19.44 18.15 -0.13
N TRP A 499 18.55 17.42 -0.77
CA TRP A 499 18.82 16.72 -2.04
C TRP A 499 18.46 17.55 -3.27
N ARG A 500 17.80 18.71 -3.08
CA ARG A 500 17.16 19.49 -4.16
C ARG A 500 18.12 19.83 -5.29
N ASP A 501 19.30 20.32 -4.94
CA ASP A 501 20.27 20.88 -5.87
C ASP A 501 21.37 19.87 -6.27
N GLU A 502 21.23 18.60 -5.86
CA GLU A 502 22.21 17.58 -6.24
C GLU A 502 22.21 17.37 -7.77
N PRO A 503 23.40 17.37 -8.40
CA PRO A 503 23.50 17.35 -9.85
C PRO A 503 23.04 16.02 -10.45
N LEU A 504 22.35 16.09 -11.59
CA LEU A 504 22.01 14.94 -12.44
C LEU A 504 22.40 15.24 -13.88
N PRO A 505 22.78 14.23 -14.69
CA PRO A 505 22.98 14.42 -16.12
C PRO A 505 21.75 15.07 -16.76
N ARG A 506 21.95 16.11 -17.58
CA ARG A 506 20.85 16.90 -18.19
C ARG A 506 19.80 16.02 -18.86
N ARG A 507 20.23 15.00 -19.62
CA ARG A 507 19.33 14.05 -20.31
C ARG A 507 18.41 13.29 -19.34
N VAL A 508 18.90 12.93 -18.16
CA VAL A 508 18.13 12.24 -17.12
C VAL A 508 17.17 13.21 -16.44
N LEU A 509 17.67 14.41 -16.08
CA LEU A 509 16.86 15.42 -15.39
C LEU A 509 15.67 15.89 -16.25
N VAL A 510 15.87 16.09 -17.55
CA VAL A 510 14.80 16.46 -18.49
C VAL A 510 13.72 15.38 -18.52
N ARG A 511 14.09 14.10 -18.59
CA ARG A 511 13.14 12.97 -18.58
C ARG A 511 12.42 12.84 -17.23
N ALA A 512 13.12 12.97 -16.12
CA ALA A 512 12.52 12.92 -14.78
C ALA A 512 11.53 14.07 -14.55
N ARG A 513 11.87 15.29 -15.01
CA ARG A 513 10.95 16.44 -14.99
C ARG A 513 9.72 16.17 -15.83
N ALA A 514 9.93 15.70 -17.06
CA ALA A 514 8.84 15.38 -17.97
C ALA A 514 7.90 14.33 -17.35
N ALA A 515 8.42 13.24 -16.77
CA ALA A 515 7.58 12.24 -16.10
C ALA A 515 6.79 12.79 -14.90
N ALA A 516 7.40 13.66 -14.09
CA ALA A 516 6.69 14.28 -12.98
C ALA A 516 5.59 15.23 -13.47
N ASP A 517 5.90 16.11 -14.43
CA ASP A 517 4.94 17.05 -15.00
C ASP A 517 3.80 16.31 -15.71
N ASP A 518 4.13 15.25 -16.44
CA ASP A 518 3.19 14.39 -17.15
C ASP A 518 2.09 13.84 -16.25
N HIS A 519 2.51 13.20 -15.15
CA HIS A 519 1.57 12.62 -14.19
C HIS A 519 0.70 13.71 -13.55
N ALA A 520 1.26 14.88 -13.22
CA ALA A 520 0.47 15.97 -12.65
C ALA A 520 -0.58 16.49 -13.65
N MET A 521 -0.19 16.69 -14.91
CA MET A 521 -1.11 17.13 -15.95
C MET A 521 -2.22 16.12 -16.19
N GLY A 522 -1.87 14.84 -16.34
CA GLY A 522 -2.83 13.74 -16.50
C GLY A 522 -3.80 13.64 -15.33
N TRP A 523 -3.30 13.74 -14.09
CA TRP A 523 -4.14 13.69 -12.89
C TRP A 523 -5.16 14.84 -12.87
N ARG A 524 -4.73 16.07 -13.18
CA ARG A 524 -5.64 17.21 -13.24
C ARG A 524 -6.70 17.04 -14.32
N LEU A 525 -6.31 16.60 -15.53
CA LEU A 525 -7.23 16.37 -16.64
C LEU A 525 -8.29 15.31 -16.33
N HIS A 526 -7.96 14.30 -15.51
CA HIS A 526 -8.91 13.26 -15.10
C HIS A 526 -9.78 13.66 -13.91
N HIS A 527 -9.23 14.39 -12.95
CA HIS A 527 -9.85 14.57 -11.63
C HIS A 527 -10.34 15.97 -11.34
N LEU A 528 -10.01 16.97 -12.15
CA LEU A 528 -10.42 18.35 -11.93
C LEU A 528 -11.39 18.81 -13.02
N GLU A 529 -12.52 19.33 -12.58
CA GLU A 529 -13.51 19.99 -13.44
C GLU A 529 -13.36 21.51 -13.27
N PRO A 530 -12.96 22.25 -14.33
CA PRO A 530 -12.84 23.70 -14.24
C PRO A 530 -14.20 24.34 -14.01
N ALA A 531 -14.23 25.52 -13.39
CA ALA A 531 -15.46 26.28 -13.22
C ALA A 531 -16.11 26.59 -14.58
N GLY A 532 -17.40 26.25 -14.72
CA GLY A 532 -18.13 26.40 -15.99
C GLY A 532 -18.19 27.86 -16.46
N GLU A 533 -18.46 28.79 -15.55
CA GLU A 533 -18.49 30.24 -15.83
C GLU A 533 -17.15 30.76 -16.34
N LEU A 534 -16.04 30.35 -15.70
CA LEU A 534 -14.69 30.70 -16.13
C LEU A 534 -14.41 30.16 -17.54
N THR A 535 -14.81 28.92 -17.81
CA THR A 535 -14.62 28.28 -19.11
C THR A 535 -15.37 29.02 -20.21
N THR A 536 -16.64 29.35 -19.98
CA THR A 536 -17.48 30.11 -20.93
C THR A 536 -16.92 31.50 -21.18
N CYS A 537 -16.54 32.22 -20.12
CA CYS A 537 -15.96 33.56 -20.22
C CYS A 537 -14.67 33.56 -21.07
N LEU A 538 -13.78 32.58 -20.86
CA LEU A 538 -12.55 32.48 -21.63
C LEU A 538 -12.80 32.05 -23.08
N ALA A 539 -13.79 31.20 -23.33
CA ALA A 539 -14.19 30.86 -24.69
C ALA A 539 -14.76 32.08 -25.45
N ASP A 540 -15.59 32.89 -24.78
CA ASP A 540 -16.11 34.16 -25.34
C ASP A 540 -14.98 35.15 -25.63
N ALA A 541 -14.03 35.29 -24.71
CA ALA A 541 -12.87 36.17 -24.88
C ALA A 541 -11.99 35.74 -26.06
N TRP A 542 -11.73 34.43 -26.20
CA TRP A 542 -11.00 33.89 -27.35
C TRP A 542 -11.70 34.17 -28.67
N LEU A 543 -13.02 33.93 -28.74
CA LEU A 543 -13.82 34.14 -29.95
C LEU A 543 -13.91 35.62 -30.35
N THR A 544 -13.86 36.51 -29.36
CA THR A 544 -13.87 37.97 -29.59
C THR A 544 -12.51 38.46 -30.06
N ASN A 545 -11.42 38.00 -29.43
CA ASN A 545 -10.07 38.41 -29.80
C ASN A 545 -9.02 37.31 -29.53
N PRO A 546 -8.72 36.45 -30.52
CA PRO A 546 -7.74 35.38 -30.35
C PRO A 546 -6.29 35.90 -30.28
N SER A 547 -6.05 37.18 -30.60
CA SER A 547 -4.70 37.78 -30.57
C SER A 547 -4.31 38.37 -29.21
N ARG A 548 -5.30 38.67 -28.35
CA ARG A 548 -5.06 39.30 -27.04
C ARG A 548 -5.85 38.61 -25.93
N PRO A 549 -5.18 37.98 -24.95
CA PRO A 549 -5.85 37.42 -23.79
C PRO A 549 -6.37 38.47 -22.82
N PRO A 550 -7.31 38.11 -21.93
CA PRO A 550 -7.73 39.02 -20.87
C PRO A 550 -6.54 39.38 -19.97
N ASP A 551 -6.48 40.65 -19.55
CA ASP A 551 -5.40 41.15 -18.69
C ASP A 551 -5.41 40.49 -17.29
N ARG A 552 -6.56 39.95 -16.86
CA ARG A 552 -6.71 39.17 -15.63
C ARG A 552 -7.71 38.03 -15.81
N LEU A 553 -7.39 36.86 -15.28
CA LEU A 553 -8.31 35.74 -15.25
C LEU A 553 -9.40 35.94 -14.18
N PRO A 554 -10.68 35.69 -14.51
CA PRO A 554 -11.72 35.60 -13.50
C PRO A 554 -11.39 34.53 -12.45
N ARG A 555 -11.84 34.74 -11.20
CA ARG A 555 -11.67 33.73 -10.15
C ARG A 555 -12.52 32.51 -10.47
N GLY A 556 -11.95 31.32 -10.29
CA GLY A 556 -12.62 30.05 -10.53
C GLY A 556 -11.71 28.88 -10.18
N GLU A 557 -11.89 28.35 -8.97
CA GLU A 557 -11.19 27.14 -8.53
C GLU A 557 -11.82 25.91 -9.19
N PRO A 558 -11.00 24.95 -9.65
CA PRO A 558 -11.51 23.69 -10.16
C PRO A 558 -12.12 22.86 -9.03
N ARG A 559 -13.15 22.08 -9.36
CA ARG A 559 -13.76 21.12 -8.44
C ARG A 559 -13.12 19.75 -8.62
N LEU A 560 -12.73 19.12 -7.51
CA LEU A 560 -12.32 17.72 -7.53
C LEU A 560 -13.51 16.80 -7.84
N ARG A 561 -13.37 16.01 -8.89
CA ARG A 561 -14.29 14.95 -9.28
C ARG A 561 -13.48 13.70 -9.60
N ALA A 562 -13.34 12.82 -8.61
CA ALA A 562 -12.60 11.58 -8.76
C ALA A 562 -13.11 10.78 -9.97
N ASP A 563 -12.17 10.26 -10.74
CA ASP A 563 -12.43 9.49 -11.94
C ASP A 563 -12.11 8.01 -11.65
N PRO A 564 -13.13 7.15 -11.47
CA PRO A 564 -12.91 5.75 -11.15
C PRO A 564 -12.33 4.94 -12.31
N GLN A 565 -12.29 5.50 -13.53
CA GLN A 565 -11.80 4.86 -14.75
C GLN A 565 -10.49 5.49 -15.24
N VAL A 566 -9.75 6.18 -14.36
CA VAL A 566 -8.45 6.76 -14.71
C VAL A 566 -7.50 5.64 -15.21
N PRO A 567 -6.91 5.76 -16.40
CA PRO A 567 -5.91 4.81 -16.87
C PRO A 567 -4.59 5.01 -16.12
N ASP A 568 -3.60 4.18 -16.42
CA ASP A 568 -2.26 4.41 -15.89
C ASP A 568 -1.64 5.70 -16.44
N LEU A 569 -1.27 6.62 -15.55
CA LEU A 569 -0.76 7.95 -15.93
C LEU A 569 0.76 7.99 -16.10
N ASP A 570 1.47 6.89 -15.86
CA ASP A 570 2.94 6.81 -15.92
C ASP A 570 3.46 6.11 -17.20
N VAL A 571 2.60 5.90 -18.20
CA VAL A 571 2.95 5.26 -19.49
C VAL A 571 4.22 5.89 -20.10
N ARG A 572 4.31 7.22 -20.18
CA ARG A 572 5.52 7.90 -20.68
C ARG A 572 6.72 7.76 -19.76
N ALA A 573 6.52 7.68 -18.44
CA ALA A 573 7.62 7.40 -17.52
C ALA A 573 8.22 6.00 -17.75
N VAL A 574 7.38 4.99 -18.06
CA VAL A 574 7.84 3.66 -18.49
C VAL A 574 8.65 3.75 -19.79
N LEU A 575 8.17 4.52 -20.78
CA LEU A 575 8.91 4.72 -22.03
C LEU A 575 10.23 5.48 -21.83
N PHE A 576 10.29 6.45 -20.93
CA PHE A 576 11.53 7.14 -20.59
C PHE A 576 12.54 6.23 -19.90
N ARG A 577 12.11 5.32 -19.01
CA ARG A 577 12.98 4.28 -18.44
C ARG A 577 13.58 3.40 -19.54
N ARG A 578 12.75 2.94 -20.48
CA ARG A 578 13.20 2.11 -21.61
C ARG A 578 14.17 2.87 -22.51
N SER A 579 13.86 4.12 -22.86
CA SER A 579 14.75 4.96 -23.67
C SER A 579 16.12 5.17 -23.00
N LEU A 580 16.15 5.37 -21.68
CA LEU A 580 17.40 5.54 -20.94
C LEU A 580 18.18 4.23 -20.76
N ALA A 581 17.49 3.09 -20.77
CA ALA A 581 18.13 1.77 -20.69
C ALA A 581 18.66 1.30 -22.06
N ASP A 582 17.82 1.36 -23.11
CA ASP A 582 18.16 0.98 -24.48
C ASP A 582 17.20 1.67 -25.47
N ALA A 583 17.61 2.83 -26.00
CA ALA A 583 16.83 3.57 -26.98
C ALA A 583 16.66 2.82 -28.32
N ARG A 584 17.62 1.98 -28.71
CA ARG A 584 17.55 1.21 -29.97
C ARG A 584 16.58 0.05 -29.88
N ALA A 585 16.49 -0.59 -28.71
CA ALA A 585 15.42 -1.55 -28.44
C ALA A 585 14.05 -0.87 -28.55
N LEU A 586 13.86 0.28 -27.88
CA LEU A 586 12.60 1.01 -27.95
C LEU A 586 12.22 1.45 -29.38
N GLU A 587 13.19 1.85 -30.19
CA GLU A 587 12.96 2.21 -31.60
C GLU A 587 12.49 1.02 -32.43
N ARG A 588 13.12 -0.15 -32.29
CA ARG A 588 12.69 -1.39 -32.95
C ARG A 588 11.28 -1.79 -32.52
N ASP A 589 11.02 -1.75 -31.22
CA ASP A 589 9.73 -2.08 -30.61
C ASP A 589 8.62 -1.13 -31.10
N GLY A 590 8.94 0.15 -31.26
CA GLY A 590 7.99 1.16 -31.74
C GLY A 590 7.70 1.10 -33.25
N ALA A 591 8.56 0.46 -34.04
CA ALA A 591 8.37 0.24 -35.48
C ALA A 591 7.54 -1.01 -35.78
N ALA A 592 7.54 -1.98 -34.87
CA ALA A 592 6.69 -3.17 -34.92
C ALA A 592 5.27 -2.82 -34.44
N GLU A 593 4.48 -2.14 -35.29
CA GLU A 593 3.09 -1.70 -34.98
C GLU A 593 2.11 -2.86 -34.65
N SER A 594 2.55 -4.13 -34.69
CA SER A 594 1.70 -5.32 -34.65
C SER A 594 1.69 -6.12 -33.35
N ASP A 595 2.54 -5.82 -32.35
CA ASP A 595 2.65 -6.66 -31.15
C ASP A 595 2.26 -5.90 -29.87
N ALA A 596 1.01 -6.07 -29.45
CA ALA A 596 0.39 -5.34 -28.33
C ALA A 596 1.08 -5.60 -26.98
N ASP A 597 1.86 -6.67 -26.86
CA ASP A 597 2.54 -7.09 -25.63
C ASP A 597 3.92 -6.43 -25.43
N VAL A 598 4.44 -5.70 -26.44
CA VAL A 598 5.79 -5.14 -26.39
C VAL A 598 5.83 -3.74 -25.76
N LEU A 599 4.77 -2.94 -25.90
CA LEU A 599 4.66 -1.59 -25.34
C LEU A 599 3.72 -1.58 -24.12
N PRO A 600 3.96 -0.67 -23.14
CA PRO A 600 3.07 -0.59 -21.99
C PRO A 600 1.63 -0.27 -22.44
N PRO A 601 0.60 -0.90 -21.84
CA PRO A 601 -0.79 -0.64 -22.17
C PRO A 601 -1.11 0.86 -22.16
N GLY A 602 -1.79 1.34 -23.20
CA GLY A 602 -2.15 2.75 -23.36
C GLY A 602 -1.06 3.64 -23.98
N ALA A 603 0.09 3.09 -24.37
CA ALA A 603 1.13 3.82 -25.12
C ALA A 603 0.65 4.23 -26.51
N ARG A 604 0.88 5.51 -26.86
CA ARG A 604 0.65 6.05 -28.20
C ARG A 604 1.93 6.05 -29.01
N THR A 605 1.81 6.01 -30.35
CA THR A 605 2.97 6.22 -31.24
C THR A 605 3.59 7.62 -31.08
N ALA A 606 2.83 8.61 -30.60
CA ALA A 606 3.34 9.92 -30.24
C ALA A 606 4.21 9.88 -28.97
N ASP A 607 3.84 9.04 -27.99
CA ASP A 607 4.58 8.87 -26.73
C ASP A 607 5.95 8.23 -26.97
N VAL A 608 6.01 7.22 -27.87
CA VAL A 608 7.28 6.59 -28.27
C VAL A 608 8.20 7.60 -28.96
N ARG A 609 7.67 8.41 -29.89
CA ARG A 609 8.44 9.49 -30.55
C ARG A 609 8.99 10.49 -29.54
N LEU A 610 8.16 10.95 -28.61
CA LEU A 610 8.58 11.85 -27.54
C LEU A 610 9.68 11.20 -26.68
N ALA A 611 9.53 9.91 -26.33
CA ALA A 611 10.53 9.15 -25.58
C ALA A 611 11.86 8.97 -26.34
N LEU A 612 11.84 8.92 -27.66
CA LEU A 612 13.04 8.90 -28.52
C LEU A 612 13.61 10.29 -28.82
N GLY A 613 12.87 11.36 -28.49
CA GLY A 613 13.31 12.75 -28.69
C GLY A 613 12.79 13.42 -29.97
N ASP A 614 11.94 12.75 -30.74
CA ASP A 614 11.23 13.33 -31.89
C ASP A 614 10.02 14.17 -31.41
N THR A 615 10.30 15.37 -30.93
CA THR A 615 9.28 16.30 -30.41
C THR A 615 8.33 16.79 -31.50
N LEU A 616 8.84 17.03 -32.71
CA LEU A 616 8.06 17.52 -33.84
C LEU A 616 7.07 16.45 -34.34
N GLY A 617 7.51 15.20 -34.46
CA GLY A 617 6.64 14.09 -34.83
C GLY A 617 5.62 13.75 -33.75
N ALA A 618 5.99 13.87 -32.47
CA ALA A 618 5.06 13.74 -31.36
C ALA A 618 3.98 14.85 -31.39
N ARG A 619 4.39 16.12 -31.57
CA ARG A 619 3.50 17.28 -31.66
C ARG A 619 2.38 17.08 -32.66
N ARG A 620 2.74 16.82 -33.92
CA ARG A 620 1.77 16.64 -35.02
C ARG A 620 0.74 15.57 -34.70
N ARG A 621 1.15 14.50 -34.03
CA ARG A 621 0.26 13.38 -33.70
C ARG A 621 -0.67 13.72 -32.54
N TYR A 622 -0.19 14.39 -31.49
CA TYR A 622 -1.06 14.83 -30.41
C TYR A 622 -2.07 15.89 -30.88
N GLU A 623 -1.65 16.86 -31.71
CA GLU A 623 -2.56 17.86 -32.29
C GLU A 623 -3.63 17.21 -33.18
N ALA A 624 -3.24 16.22 -34.00
CA ALA A 624 -4.17 15.48 -34.83
C ALA A 624 -5.17 14.64 -33.99
N GLU A 625 -4.72 14.01 -32.91
CA GLU A 625 -5.58 13.23 -31.98
C GLU A 625 -6.62 14.14 -31.32
N ILE A 626 -6.20 15.31 -30.81
CA ILE A 626 -7.10 16.28 -30.18
C ILE A 626 -8.11 16.84 -31.20
N SER A 627 -7.66 17.13 -32.42
CA SER A 627 -8.54 17.68 -33.47
C SER A 627 -9.58 16.67 -33.93
N ARG A 628 -9.18 15.40 -34.16
CA ARG A 628 -10.09 14.32 -34.60
C ARG A 628 -11.20 14.01 -33.60
N ALA A 629 -10.93 14.11 -32.30
CA ALA A 629 -11.93 13.86 -31.26
C ALA A 629 -13.12 14.84 -31.32
N LEU A 630 -12.99 15.95 -32.06
CA LEU A 630 -14.01 16.98 -32.24
C LEU A 630 -14.75 16.87 -33.59
N GLU A 631 -14.25 16.07 -34.54
CA GLU A 631 -14.84 15.91 -35.88
C GLU A 631 -16.10 15.02 -35.89
N CYS A 632 -16.42 14.33 -34.79
CA CYS A 632 -17.58 13.43 -34.69
C CYS A 632 -18.96 14.13 -34.66
N GLY A 633 -19.05 15.44 -34.85
CA GLY A 633 -20.31 16.18 -35.15
C GLY A 633 -21.36 16.28 -34.04
N GLU A 634 -21.29 15.44 -33.01
CA GLU A 634 -22.11 15.48 -31.81
C GLU A 634 -21.26 15.83 -30.59
N THR A 635 -21.88 16.20 -29.47
CA THR A 635 -21.14 16.32 -28.19
C THR A 635 -20.46 14.98 -27.95
N PRO A 636 -19.11 14.87 -28.05
CA PRO A 636 -18.47 13.57 -27.99
C PRO A 636 -18.85 12.92 -26.65
N PRO A 637 -19.22 11.63 -26.62
CA PRO A 637 -19.44 10.91 -25.38
C PRO A 637 -18.28 11.20 -24.43
N ARG A 638 -18.55 11.28 -23.12
CA ARG A 638 -17.54 11.57 -22.09
C ARG A 638 -16.27 10.73 -22.26
N ASP A 639 -16.41 9.54 -22.84
CA ASP A 639 -15.36 8.56 -23.12
C ASP A 639 -14.42 8.98 -24.26
N ALA A 640 -14.92 9.64 -25.32
CA ALA A 640 -14.09 10.15 -26.41
C ALA A 640 -13.18 11.30 -25.96
N TRP A 641 -13.66 12.15 -25.04
CA TRP A 641 -12.83 13.19 -24.42
C TRP A 641 -11.71 12.59 -23.57
N ARG A 642 -12.03 11.59 -22.73
CA ARG A 642 -11.06 10.88 -21.87
C ARG A 642 -9.93 10.26 -22.68
N ALA A 643 -10.20 9.81 -23.90
CA ALA A 643 -9.18 9.26 -24.79
C ALA A 643 -8.07 10.29 -25.15
N THR A 644 -8.41 11.58 -25.21
CA THR A 644 -7.45 12.66 -25.58
C THR A 644 -6.62 13.20 -24.42
N VAL A 645 -6.92 12.83 -23.17
CA VAL A 645 -6.21 13.35 -21.98
C VAL A 645 -4.71 13.10 -22.07
N GLY A 646 -4.32 11.90 -22.52
CA GLY A 646 -2.91 11.57 -22.74
C GLY A 646 -2.24 12.48 -23.78
N ALA A 647 -2.96 12.92 -24.82
CA ALA A 647 -2.46 13.81 -25.84
C ALA A 647 -2.27 15.26 -25.35
N TRP A 648 -3.18 15.77 -24.51
CA TRP A 648 -3.05 17.10 -23.89
C TRP A 648 -1.83 17.19 -22.97
N ALA A 649 -1.64 16.19 -22.11
CA ALA A 649 -0.43 16.12 -21.28
C ALA A 649 0.84 15.99 -22.13
N GLY A 650 0.80 15.19 -23.21
CA GLY A 650 1.90 15.07 -24.18
C GLY A 650 2.24 16.39 -24.88
N LEU A 651 1.24 17.18 -25.28
CA LEU A 651 1.44 18.52 -25.84
C LEU A 651 2.10 19.48 -24.84
N GLY A 652 1.75 19.39 -23.56
CA GLY A 652 2.40 20.20 -22.52
C GLY A 652 3.90 19.94 -22.44
N LEU A 653 4.31 18.66 -22.54
CA LEU A 653 5.72 18.26 -22.56
C LEU A 653 6.43 18.74 -23.84
N VAL A 654 5.80 18.59 -25.00
CA VAL A 654 6.32 19.04 -26.29
C VAL A 654 6.52 20.55 -26.31
N ALA A 655 5.53 21.32 -25.85
CA ALA A 655 5.62 22.78 -25.79
C ALA A 655 6.81 23.23 -24.94
N GLY A 656 7.05 22.56 -23.81
CA GLY A 656 8.21 22.83 -22.95
C GLY A 656 9.54 22.50 -23.63
N ALA A 657 9.59 21.40 -24.40
CA ALA A 657 10.79 20.98 -25.13
C ALA A 657 11.11 21.89 -26.33
N GLU A 658 10.09 22.43 -27.00
CA GLU A 658 10.23 23.37 -28.13
C GLU A 658 10.46 24.84 -27.70
N GLY A 659 10.42 25.13 -26.39
CA GLY A 659 10.65 26.48 -25.87
C GLY A 659 9.42 27.40 -25.85
N SER A 660 8.22 26.86 -26.09
CA SER A 660 6.94 27.58 -26.04
C SER A 660 6.48 27.77 -24.59
N TRP A 661 7.11 28.73 -23.89
CA TRP A 661 6.98 28.89 -22.44
C TRP A 661 5.53 29.08 -21.96
N TYR A 662 4.77 30.00 -22.56
CA TYR A 662 3.39 30.28 -22.11
C TYR A 662 2.48 29.06 -22.31
N ALA A 663 2.54 28.41 -23.48
CA ALA A 663 1.77 27.20 -23.74
C ALA A 663 2.13 26.07 -22.75
N ALA A 664 3.42 25.84 -22.52
CA ALA A 664 3.89 24.83 -21.57
C ALA A 664 3.51 25.16 -20.13
N HIS A 665 3.46 26.44 -19.77
CA HIS A 665 3.01 26.90 -18.45
C HIS A 665 1.51 26.65 -18.26
N ALA A 666 0.68 27.06 -19.22
CA ALA A 666 -0.76 26.84 -19.17
C ALA A 666 -1.13 25.36 -19.06
N LEU A 667 -0.48 24.52 -19.88
CA LEU A 667 -0.73 23.07 -19.88
C LEU A 667 -0.19 22.38 -18.62
N ARG A 668 0.83 22.91 -17.94
CA ARG A 668 1.30 22.35 -16.66
C ARG A 668 0.42 22.75 -15.49
N GLU A 669 0.02 24.02 -15.42
CA GLU A 669 -0.71 24.56 -14.27
C GLU A 669 -2.21 24.30 -14.34
N ARG A 670 -2.82 24.45 -15.53
CA ARG A 670 -4.28 24.37 -15.73
C ARG A 670 -4.65 23.60 -17.00
N PRO A 671 -4.13 22.39 -17.24
CA PRO A 671 -4.45 21.62 -18.45
C PRO A 671 -5.95 21.37 -18.59
N GLU A 672 -6.66 21.13 -17.49
CA GLU A 672 -8.11 20.93 -17.47
C GLU A 672 -8.88 22.14 -18.00
N LEU A 673 -8.38 23.35 -17.73
CA LEU A 673 -8.98 24.59 -18.21
C LEU A 673 -8.67 24.83 -19.69
N VAL A 674 -7.41 24.63 -20.11
CA VAL A 674 -7.01 24.74 -21.53
C VAL A 674 -7.89 23.83 -22.39
N ALA A 675 -8.00 22.57 -21.97
CA ALA A 675 -8.84 21.56 -22.56
C ALA A 675 -10.32 21.99 -22.67
N ALA A 676 -10.90 22.46 -21.57
CA ALA A 676 -12.31 22.84 -21.51
C ALA A 676 -12.61 24.07 -22.38
N VAL A 677 -11.73 25.07 -22.39
CA VAL A 677 -11.85 26.26 -23.25
C VAL A 677 -11.70 25.88 -24.71
N HIS A 678 -10.71 25.05 -25.05
CA HIS A 678 -10.53 24.53 -26.41
C HIS A 678 -11.78 23.84 -26.93
N ARG A 679 -12.39 22.98 -26.10
CA ARG A 679 -13.66 22.32 -26.42
C ARG A 679 -14.80 23.32 -26.61
N ALA A 680 -14.97 24.27 -25.69
CA ALA A 680 -16.03 25.26 -25.74
C ALA A 680 -15.94 26.16 -27.00
N VAL A 681 -14.73 26.53 -27.40
CA VAL A 681 -14.47 27.26 -28.66
C VAL A 681 -14.77 26.37 -29.87
N SER A 682 -14.31 25.12 -29.83
CA SER A 682 -14.46 24.17 -30.95
C SER A 682 -15.91 23.91 -31.33
N LEU A 683 -16.80 23.82 -30.34
CA LEU A 683 -18.24 23.64 -30.54
C LEU A 683 -18.93 24.86 -31.18
N ARG A 684 -18.29 26.04 -31.18
CA ARG A 684 -18.90 27.30 -31.62
C ARG A 684 -18.31 27.85 -32.92
N ASN A 685 -17.02 27.64 -33.18
CA ASN A 685 -16.33 28.27 -34.31
C ASN A 685 -15.21 27.39 -34.92
N GLY A 686 -15.36 26.07 -34.84
CA GLY A 686 -14.35 25.11 -35.30
C GLY A 686 -13.14 25.01 -34.37
N ALA A 687 -12.35 23.94 -34.52
CA ALA A 687 -11.27 23.62 -33.60
C ALA A 687 -10.04 24.54 -33.81
N PRO A 688 -9.69 25.41 -32.83
CA PRO A 688 -8.46 26.20 -32.92
C PRO A 688 -7.23 25.30 -32.71
N SER A 689 -6.04 25.79 -33.08
CA SER A 689 -4.79 25.12 -32.70
C SER A 689 -4.71 24.98 -31.17
N PRO A 690 -4.55 23.75 -30.62
CA PRO A 690 -4.42 23.53 -29.19
C PRO A 690 -3.28 24.33 -28.56
N LEU A 691 -2.13 24.40 -29.23
CA LEU A 691 -0.95 25.12 -28.74
C LEU A 691 -1.13 26.64 -28.79
N SER A 692 -1.77 27.19 -29.83
CA SER A 692 -2.05 28.64 -29.89
C SER A 692 -2.99 29.08 -28.77
N LEU A 693 -4.01 28.27 -28.46
CA LEU A 693 -4.94 28.54 -27.36
C LEU A 693 -4.24 28.42 -26.00
N ALA A 694 -3.39 27.40 -25.83
CA ALA A 694 -2.58 27.24 -24.64
C ALA A 694 -1.61 28.42 -24.43
N ASP A 695 -0.96 28.92 -25.50
CA ASP A 695 -0.08 30.09 -25.45
C ASP A 695 -0.85 31.34 -25.00
N TRP A 696 -2.01 31.59 -25.60
CA TRP A 696 -2.89 32.69 -25.24
C TRP A 696 -3.33 32.64 -23.79
N LEU A 697 -3.78 31.47 -23.30
CA LEU A 697 -4.18 31.33 -21.89
C LEU A 697 -2.97 31.43 -20.95
N GLY A 698 -1.81 30.94 -21.37
CA GLY A 698 -0.57 31.03 -20.61
C GLY A 698 -0.11 32.45 -20.38
N ARG A 699 -0.29 33.35 -21.36
CA ARG A 699 -0.04 34.79 -21.19
C ARG A 699 -0.96 35.42 -20.15
N ALA A 700 -2.23 35.01 -20.09
CA ALA A 700 -3.15 35.45 -19.04
C ALA A 700 -2.76 34.93 -17.65
N LEU A 701 -2.34 33.66 -17.56
CA LEU A 701 -1.91 33.04 -16.31
C LEU A 701 -0.62 33.65 -15.75
N ALA A 702 0.27 34.10 -16.63
CA ALA A 702 1.54 34.72 -16.26
C ALA A 702 1.44 36.21 -15.89
N ALA A 703 0.27 36.85 -16.12
CA ALA A 703 0.07 38.24 -15.77
C ALA A 703 0.12 38.42 -14.23
N PRO A 704 0.82 39.44 -13.70
CA PRO A 704 0.97 39.63 -12.28
C PRO A 704 -0.39 39.77 -11.57
N SER A 705 -0.53 39.06 -10.45
CA SER A 705 -1.69 39.20 -9.57
C SER A 705 -1.58 40.54 -8.84
N GLY A 706 -2.24 41.57 -9.37
CA GLY A 706 -2.40 42.87 -8.70
C GLY A 706 -3.28 42.78 -7.46
#